data_AF-A0A2N5KT26-F1
#
_entry.id   AF-A0A2N5KT26-F1
#
_cell.length_a   1.000
_cell.length_b   1.000
_cell.length_c   1.000
_cell.angle_alpha   90.00
_cell.angle_beta   90.00
_cell.angle_gamma   90.00
#
_symmetry.space_group_name_H-M   'P 1'
#
loop_
_entity.id
_entity.type
_entity.pdbx_description
1 polymer ?
#
loop_
_entity_poly.entity_id
_entity_poly.type
_entity_poly.pdbx_seq_one_letter_code
_entity_poly.pdbx_strand_id
1 'polypeptide(L)'
;MPFVCGVDIGGTFTDCVVVDPDGNLIVGKAPTTPNDRSEGFVNSLASAARRLNLEVEDLLKETNRLLHGTTVATNAMVERKGAKVGLITTKGHGDAILMMRGGGRTAGMPVDKVLDLPASYKPEPLVPRTMIREVTERVDFAGEVVVPLDEDEAREAVRSLLEAGAEAICVSFLWSFQNPEHEDRVAAMVRELAPEVFVTASNRLIAKWGEYERTAGAVINSFVGPATESYLTRTASQFESKGYSNPFLIMQATGGLAPVEECAQAPLLTLGSGPVGGLEGVRFLAETLGLDNVIAGDMGGTSFDIGLVVDGYPVKSSTTIVGQYQYTLPVVEVQSIGSGGGSIAWIDEMSGALRVGPRSAGADPGPACYARGGTEPTVTDADVVLGYLNPGYFLEGTLTLDKGRAEDALASLGGRVGMSPIETAAGIATIVEFQMADLIRRATVQRGYDPRDFALFAYGGAGPVHAPVIARELGITKVIVPLGEVAGAWSAMGVAVSNVVRVFEQTQIMYEPFGHEAVTEAYRMLEAQALGDLTEQGFGPEDTELRRFVSMQYGYQVHQVEVPVKSGDLTGEDMQQLVADFETLYERQYGRGAGFREAGVQIINFRVEGIGRTSKPRLKSARDSGKTQPASSAQEQRDVYWPERKEVMPTDVYRGEDLSVGHAVRGPAVIEEAFTTVVVHPGQSARVDEYGNIIVEVH
;
A
#
# COMPACT_ATOMS: atom_id res chain seq x y z
N MET A 1 -12.22 -6.60 -26.07
CA MET A 1 -12.02 -5.35 -25.28
C MET A 1 -10.67 -4.76 -25.66
N PRO A 2 -10.38 -3.47 -25.47
CA PRO A 2 -8.99 -2.97 -25.63
C PRO A 2 -8.09 -3.47 -24.48
N PHE A 3 -6.77 -3.37 -24.64
CA PHE A 3 -5.81 -3.81 -23.61
C PHE A 3 -5.89 -2.95 -22.33
N VAL A 4 -5.63 -3.57 -21.19
CA VAL A 4 -5.46 -2.89 -19.89
C VAL A 4 -4.10 -3.28 -19.32
N CYS A 5 -3.29 -2.29 -18.97
CA CYS A 5 -1.94 -2.51 -18.47
C CYS A 5 -1.81 -1.95 -17.06
N GLY A 6 -1.60 -2.82 -16.07
CA GLY A 6 -1.21 -2.44 -14.71
C GLY A 6 0.28 -2.61 -14.50
N VAL A 7 0.94 -1.63 -13.89
CA VAL A 7 2.38 -1.66 -13.62
C VAL A 7 2.67 -1.22 -12.19
N ASP A 8 3.45 -2.02 -11.48
CA ASP A 8 3.95 -1.70 -10.14
C ASP A 8 5.47 -1.67 -10.13
N ILE A 9 6.04 -0.60 -9.57
CA ILE A 9 7.51 -0.45 -9.47
C ILE A 9 7.94 -0.79 -8.05
N GLY A 10 8.40 -2.03 -7.87
CA GLY A 10 9.02 -2.51 -6.65
C GLY A 10 10.48 -2.10 -6.50
N GLY A 11 11.07 -2.47 -5.36
CA GLY A 11 12.47 -2.17 -5.05
C GLY A 11 13.48 -3.02 -5.85
N THR A 12 13.10 -4.25 -6.24
CA THR A 12 13.99 -5.17 -6.98
C THR A 12 13.59 -5.33 -8.45
N PHE A 13 12.29 -5.47 -8.70
CA PHE A 13 11.73 -5.64 -10.04
C PHE A 13 10.56 -4.67 -10.25
N THR A 14 10.37 -4.29 -11.51
CA THR A 14 9.17 -3.64 -12.03
C THR A 14 8.29 -4.71 -12.68
N ASP A 15 7.06 -4.82 -12.19
CA ASP A 15 6.10 -5.83 -12.56
C ASP A 15 4.99 -5.22 -13.41
N CYS A 16 4.59 -5.91 -14.47
CA CYS A 16 3.53 -5.50 -15.38
C CYS A 16 2.56 -6.66 -15.59
N VAL A 17 1.26 -6.35 -15.58
CA VAL A 17 0.21 -7.28 -15.99
C VAL A 17 -0.60 -6.62 -17.09
N VAL A 18 -0.66 -7.30 -18.24
CA VAL A 18 -1.47 -6.93 -19.38
C VAL A 18 -2.68 -7.85 -19.43
N VAL A 19 -3.86 -7.25 -19.43
CA VAL A 19 -5.12 -7.92 -19.72
C VAL A 19 -5.45 -7.70 -21.19
N ASP A 20 -5.55 -8.78 -21.95
CA ASP A 20 -5.85 -8.72 -23.37
C ASP A 20 -7.36 -8.60 -23.67
N PRO A 21 -7.74 -8.35 -24.95
CA PRO A 21 -9.13 -8.27 -25.38
C PRO A 21 -10.04 -9.44 -25.03
N ASP A 22 -9.44 -10.63 -24.92
CA ASP A 22 -10.09 -11.90 -24.64
C ASP A 22 -10.10 -12.24 -23.15
N GLY A 23 -9.52 -11.39 -22.30
CA GLY A 23 -9.41 -11.56 -20.85
C GLY A 23 -8.28 -12.49 -20.41
N ASN A 24 -7.30 -12.78 -21.26
CA ASN A 24 -6.08 -13.49 -20.86
C ASN A 24 -5.13 -12.52 -20.13
N LEU A 25 -4.37 -13.06 -19.19
CA LEU A 25 -3.42 -12.31 -18.37
C LEU A 25 -2.00 -12.60 -18.87
N ILE A 26 -1.21 -11.56 -19.10
CA ILE A 26 0.18 -11.66 -19.54
C ILE A 26 1.05 -10.89 -18.57
N VAL A 27 2.00 -11.57 -17.95
CA VAL A 27 2.95 -10.96 -17.02
C VAL A 27 4.21 -10.49 -17.77
N GLY A 28 4.64 -9.27 -17.48
CA GLY A 28 5.94 -8.74 -17.86
C GLY A 28 6.73 -8.39 -16.60
N LYS A 29 8.04 -8.69 -16.58
CA LYS A 29 8.91 -8.40 -15.44
C LYS A 29 10.25 -7.89 -15.94
N ALA A 30 10.74 -6.81 -15.32
CA ALA A 30 12.04 -6.23 -15.64
C ALA A 30 12.75 -5.79 -14.35
N PRO A 31 14.09 -5.79 -14.30
CA PRO A 31 14.81 -5.17 -13.18
C PRO A 31 14.42 -3.70 -13.01
N THR A 32 14.25 -3.26 -11.76
CA THR A 32 14.02 -1.84 -11.47
C THR A 32 15.26 -1.03 -11.87
N THR A 33 15.06 0.14 -12.47
CA THR A 33 16.11 1.10 -12.85
C THR A 33 16.08 2.30 -11.89
N PRO A 34 16.87 2.31 -10.79
CA PRO A 34 16.74 3.32 -9.74
C PRO A 34 17.04 4.75 -10.23
N ASN A 35 17.95 4.89 -11.20
CA ASN A 35 18.34 6.18 -11.77
C ASN A 35 17.25 6.79 -12.66
N ASP A 36 16.48 5.96 -13.38
CA ASP A 36 15.31 6.41 -14.13
C ASP A 36 14.21 5.35 -14.12
N ARG A 37 13.22 5.52 -13.24
CA ARG A 37 12.16 4.53 -13.03
C ARG A 37 11.22 4.36 -14.23
N SER A 38 11.12 5.38 -15.10
CA SER A 38 10.30 5.26 -16.32
C SER A 38 10.90 4.26 -17.32
N GLU A 39 12.22 4.07 -17.32
CA GLU A 39 12.88 3.06 -18.16
C GLU A 39 12.47 1.64 -17.74
N GLY A 40 12.51 1.34 -16.44
CA GLY A 40 12.06 0.06 -15.88
C GLY A 40 10.58 -0.22 -16.18
N PHE A 41 9.75 0.83 -16.13
CA PHE A 41 8.34 0.75 -16.56
C PHE A 41 8.24 0.30 -18.03
N VAL A 42 8.89 1.01 -18.94
CA VAL A 42 8.87 0.68 -20.39
C VAL A 42 9.44 -0.71 -20.65
N ASN A 43 10.50 -1.10 -19.95
CA ASN A 43 11.11 -2.43 -20.07
C ASN A 43 10.15 -3.54 -19.62
N SER A 44 9.37 -3.33 -18.56
CA SER A 44 8.35 -4.30 -18.11
C SER A 44 7.23 -4.46 -19.14
N LEU A 45 6.74 -3.36 -19.73
CA LEU A 45 5.79 -3.38 -20.85
C LEU A 45 6.37 -4.10 -22.07
N ALA A 46 7.64 -3.84 -22.42
CA ALA A 46 8.33 -4.51 -23.51
C ALA A 46 8.43 -6.02 -23.29
N SER A 47 8.63 -6.44 -22.03
CA SER A 47 8.61 -7.85 -21.68
C SER A 47 7.24 -8.49 -21.93
N ALA A 48 6.15 -7.83 -21.53
CA ALA A 48 4.79 -8.31 -21.79
C ALA A 48 4.43 -8.28 -23.29
N ALA A 49 4.78 -7.21 -24.00
CA ALA A 49 4.53 -7.05 -25.44
C ALA A 49 5.20 -8.15 -26.27
N ARG A 50 6.45 -8.53 -25.94
CA ARG A 50 7.15 -9.65 -26.60
C ARG A 50 6.41 -10.97 -26.46
N ARG A 51 5.79 -11.26 -25.30
CA ARG A 51 4.97 -12.47 -25.11
C ARG A 51 3.72 -12.47 -25.99
N LEU A 52 3.21 -11.28 -26.34
CA LEU A 52 2.11 -11.08 -27.26
C LEU A 52 2.53 -11.01 -28.74
N ASN A 53 3.83 -11.10 -29.05
CA ASN A 53 4.40 -10.84 -30.38
C ASN A 53 4.06 -9.43 -30.90
N LEU A 54 4.02 -8.44 -30.01
CA LEU A 54 3.81 -7.03 -30.30
C LEU A 54 5.04 -6.20 -29.92
N GLU A 55 5.20 -5.06 -30.59
CA GLU A 55 6.10 -4.00 -30.12
C GLU A 55 5.37 -3.14 -29.07
N VAL A 56 6.14 -2.45 -28.21
CA VAL A 56 5.57 -1.63 -27.12
C VAL A 56 4.66 -0.53 -27.65
N GLU A 57 5.05 0.13 -28.75
CA GLU A 57 4.26 1.18 -29.36
C GLU A 57 2.90 0.69 -29.86
N ASP A 58 2.80 -0.55 -30.33
CA ASP A 58 1.55 -1.12 -30.82
C ASP A 58 0.65 -1.54 -29.67
N LEU A 59 1.22 -2.14 -28.61
CA LEU A 59 0.50 -2.40 -27.36
C LEU A 59 -0.08 -1.11 -26.76
N LEU A 60 0.71 -0.03 -26.70
CA LEU A 60 0.28 1.26 -26.12
C LEU A 60 -0.86 1.91 -26.91
N LYS A 61 -0.82 1.87 -28.25
CA LYS A 61 -1.91 2.42 -29.09
C LYS A 61 -3.23 1.68 -28.89
N GLU A 62 -3.18 0.38 -28.62
CA GLU A 62 -4.36 -0.46 -28.38
C GLU A 62 -4.76 -0.54 -26.89
N THR A 63 -3.99 0.11 -26.00
CA THR A 63 -4.26 0.16 -24.57
C THR A 63 -5.30 1.23 -24.25
N ASN A 64 -6.41 0.83 -23.64
CA ASN A 64 -7.43 1.76 -23.16
C ASN A 64 -7.09 2.35 -21.80
N ARG A 65 -6.49 1.55 -20.91
CA ARG A 65 -6.11 2.00 -19.57
C ARG A 65 -4.69 1.58 -19.26
N LEU A 66 -3.86 2.57 -19.00
CA LEU A 66 -2.53 2.42 -18.44
C LEU A 66 -2.57 2.87 -16.98
N LEU A 67 -2.16 1.98 -16.08
CA LEU A 67 -2.40 2.07 -14.65
C LEU A 67 -1.09 1.85 -13.90
N HIS A 68 -0.77 2.66 -12.89
CA HIS A 68 0.54 2.62 -12.25
C HIS A 68 0.52 2.77 -10.72
N GLY A 69 1.14 1.82 -10.00
CA GLY A 69 1.54 1.99 -8.60
C GLY A 69 2.98 2.51 -8.50
N THR A 70 3.19 3.63 -7.79
CA THR A 70 4.51 4.27 -7.68
C THR A 70 5.01 4.36 -6.24
N THR A 71 6.32 4.25 -6.08
CA THR A 71 7.02 4.38 -4.80
C THR A 71 7.86 5.67 -4.71
N VAL A 72 7.73 6.59 -5.67
CA VAL A 72 8.54 7.82 -5.73
C VAL A 72 8.36 8.68 -4.46
N ALA A 73 7.12 8.96 -4.06
CA ALA A 73 6.83 9.74 -2.86
C ALA A 73 7.32 9.04 -1.58
N THR A 74 7.10 7.73 -1.47
CA THR A 74 7.57 6.91 -0.34
C THR A 74 9.10 6.97 -0.22
N ASN A 75 9.82 6.77 -1.33
CA ASN A 75 11.28 6.78 -1.33
C ASN A 75 11.85 8.17 -1.01
N ALA A 76 11.26 9.25 -1.55
CA ALA A 76 11.65 10.61 -1.21
C ALA A 76 11.55 10.88 0.30
N MET A 77 10.49 10.39 0.95
CA MET A 77 10.31 10.50 2.40
C MET A 77 11.29 9.65 3.20
N VAL A 78 11.51 8.40 2.80
CA VAL A 78 12.42 7.47 3.48
C VAL A 78 13.87 7.93 3.36
N GLU A 79 14.31 8.33 2.16
CA GLU A 79 15.65 8.83 1.89
C GLU A 79 15.87 10.27 2.38
N ARG A 80 14.80 10.95 2.82
CA ARG A 80 14.80 12.39 3.17
C ARG A 80 15.34 13.27 2.03
N LYS A 81 15.08 12.87 0.78
CA LYS A 81 15.43 13.61 -0.43
C LYS A 81 14.17 14.17 -1.06
N GLY A 82 13.84 15.40 -0.68
CA GLY A 82 12.70 16.12 -1.20
C GLY A 82 13.00 17.60 -1.37
N ALA A 83 11.98 18.34 -1.74
CA ALA A 83 12.08 19.75 -2.02
C ALA A 83 12.34 20.58 -0.76
N LYS A 84 13.01 21.71 -0.92
CA LYS A 84 13.14 22.69 0.15
C LYS A 84 11.82 23.43 0.37
N VAL A 85 11.08 23.03 1.40
CA VAL A 85 9.73 23.55 1.68
C VAL A 85 9.77 24.84 2.51
N GLY A 86 9.02 25.85 2.08
CA GLY A 86 8.61 27.00 2.89
C GLY A 86 7.20 26.82 3.46
N LEU A 87 6.97 27.22 4.70
CA LEU A 87 5.64 27.18 5.35
C LEU A 87 5.17 28.60 5.66
N ILE A 88 3.95 28.93 5.24
CA ILE A 88 3.21 30.12 5.63
C ILE A 88 2.07 29.70 6.55
N THR A 89 2.00 30.26 7.75
CA THR A 89 0.96 29.93 8.74
C THR A 89 0.48 31.15 9.51
N THR A 90 -0.55 30.95 10.33
CA THR A 90 -1.17 32.00 11.15
C THR A 90 -0.16 32.53 12.15
N LYS A 91 -0.13 33.86 12.34
CA LYS A 91 0.76 34.50 13.30
C LYS A 91 0.68 33.90 14.70
N GLY A 92 1.84 33.66 15.30
CA GLY A 92 1.99 33.01 16.60
C GLY A 92 1.86 31.48 16.60
N HIS A 93 1.70 30.84 15.43
CA HIS A 93 1.53 29.38 15.32
C HIS A 93 2.63 28.69 14.49
N GLY A 94 3.69 29.42 14.10
CA GLY A 94 4.82 28.91 13.32
C GLY A 94 5.57 27.74 13.94
N ASP A 95 5.58 27.64 15.27
CA ASP A 95 6.30 26.58 15.97
C ASP A 95 5.49 25.28 16.09
N ALA A 96 4.20 25.25 15.70
CA ALA A 96 3.32 24.10 15.88
C ALA A 96 3.87 22.82 15.20
N ILE A 97 4.33 22.94 13.95
CA ILE A 97 4.92 21.83 13.18
C ILE A 97 6.22 21.31 13.82
N LEU A 98 7.00 22.19 14.46
CA LEU A 98 8.24 21.84 15.16
C LEU A 98 7.96 21.21 16.54
N MET A 99 6.88 21.63 17.19
CA MET A 99 6.45 21.08 18.47
C MET A 99 5.89 19.67 18.34
N MET A 100 5.26 19.33 17.20
CA MET A 100 4.73 18.01 16.87
C MET A 100 3.75 17.46 17.91
N ARG A 101 2.93 18.35 18.51
CA ARG A 101 2.02 18.05 19.64
C ARG A 101 2.65 17.24 20.78
N GLY A 102 3.98 17.30 20.94
CA GLY A 102 4.74 16.50 21.91
C GLY A 102 5.00 15.05 21.51
N GLY A 103 4.22 14.47 20.58
CA GLY A 103 4.33 13.07 20.15
C GLY A 103 5.48 12.78 19.16
N GLY A 104 6.05 13.80 18.54
CA GLY A 104 7.06 13.63 17.48
C GLY A 104 8.34 12.88 17.87
N ARG A 105 8.61 12.64 19.16
CA ARG A 105 9.77 11.83 19.60
C ARG A 105 9.50 10.32 19.55
N THR A 106 8.24 9.91 19.61
CA THR A 106 7.84 8.51 19.79
C THR A 106 6.89 8.03 18.70
N ALA A 107 6.27 8.93 17.94
CA ALA A 107 5.34 8.59 16.88
C ALA A 107 5.97 7.65 15.84
N GLY A 108 5.35 6.48 15.62
CA GLY A 108 5.79 5.49 14.64
C GLY A 108 7.08 4.74 15.01
N MET A 109 7.60 4.91 16.23
CA MET A 109 8.83 4.24 16.67
C MET A 109 8.52 2.86 17.28
N PRO A 110 9.41 1.87 17.08
CA PRO A 110 9.33 0.59 17.80
C PRO A 110 9.28 0.77 19.31
N VAL A 111 8.55 -0.11 20.02
CA VAL A 111 8.29 0.01 21.47
C VAL A 111 9.59 0.10 22.28
N ASP A 112 10.61 -0.68 21.92
CA ASP A 112 11.94 -0.63 22.55
C ASP A 112 12.58 0.77 22.46
N LYS A 113 12.43 1.46 21.33
CA LYS A 113 12.91 2.84 21.14
C LYS A 113 12.04 3.88 21.84
N VAL A 114 10.73 3.62 21.96
CA VAL A 114 9.81 4.50 22.71
C VAL A 114 10.17 4.51 24.20
N LEU A 115 10.58 3.36 24.74
CA LEU A 115 10.95 3.21 26.15
C LEU A 115 12.36 3.74 26.46
N ASP A 116 13.24 3.85 25.46
CA ASP A 116 14.57 4.48 25.59
C ASP A 116 14.47 6.01 25.49
N LEU A 117 13.98 6.63 26.56
CA LEU A 117 13.81 8.10 26.63
C LEU A 117 15.10 8.88 26.30
N PRO A 118 16.30 8.50 26.81
CA PRO A 118 17.55 9.16 26.43
C PRO A 118 17.88 9.09 24.94
N ALA A 119 17.52 8.00 24.26
CA ALA A 119 17.74 7.83 22.82
C ALA A 119 16.59 8.37 21.95
N SER A 120 15.50 8.88 22.53
CA SER A 120 14.36 9.42 21.79
C SER A 120 14.61 10.87 21.33
N TYR A 121 14.48 11.11 20.02
CA TYR A 121 14.64 12.43 19.41
C TYR A 121 13.53 12.72 18.40
N LYS A 122 13.29 14.02 18.18
CA LYS A 122 12.44 14.46 17.07
C LYS A 122 13.20 14.26 15.76
N PRO A 123 12.50 13.94 14.66
CA PRO A 123 13.15 13.86 13.36
C PRO A 123 13.75 15.22 12.98
N GLU A 124 14.69 15.21 12.04
CA GLU A 124 15.08 16.44 11.36
C GLU A 124 13.83 17.09 10.73
N PRO A 125 13.62 18.40 10.94
CA PRO A 125 12.41 19.07 10.49
C PRO A 125 12.35 19.12 8.96
N LEU A 126 11.22 18.72 8.36
CA LEU A 126 11.00 18.88 6.92
C LEU A 126 10.97 20.36 6.51
N VAL A 127 10.54 21.22 7.45
CA VAL A 127 10.59 22.67 7.31
C VAL A 127 11.34 23.24 8.51
N PRO A 128 12.60 23.66 8.36
CA PRO A 128 13.33 24.28 9.45
C PRO A 128 12.69 25.63 9.81
N ARG A 129 12.87 26.11 11.04
CA ARG A 129 12.25 27.36 11.53
C ARG A 129 12.53 28.58 10.66
N THR A 130 13.70 28.62 10.01
CA THR A 130 14.14 29.67 9.09
C THR A 130 13.32 29.72 7.80
N MET A 131 12.62 28.63 7.46
CA MET A 131 11.72 28.49 6.31
C MET A 131 10.24 28.62 6.71
N ILE A 132 9.94 29.12 7.92
CA ILE A 132 8.58 29.38 8.38
C ILE A 132 8.33 30.88 8.42
N ARG A 133 7.23 31.32 7.81
CA ARG A 133 6.72 32.69 7.88
C ARG A 133 5.32 32.68 8.46
N GLU A 134 5.04 33.75 9.21
CA GLU A 134 3.81 33.95 9.93
C GLU A 134 3.11 35.17 9.35
N VAL A 135 1.83 35.04 9.00
CA VAL A 135 1.03 36.12 8.41
C VAL A 135 -0.08 36.53 9.37
N THR A 136 -0.33 37.82 9.48
CA THR A 136 -1.43 38.39 10.28
C THR A 136 -2.76 38.06 9.60
N GLU A 137 -3.45 37.09 10.17
CA GLU A 137 -4.75 36.58 9.76
C GLU A 137 -5.35 35.86 10.97
N ARG A 138 -6.68 35.84 11.09
CA ARG A 138 -7.35 34.95 12.05
C ARG A 138 -8.79 34.65 11.69
N VAL A 139 -9.10 33.36 11.62
CA VAL A 139 -10.45 32.81 11.61
C VAL A 139 -10.72 32.09 12.95
N ASP A 140 -11.95 32.16 13.46
CA ASP A 140 -12.39 31.42 14.64
C ASP A 140 -13.01 30.05 14.32
N PHE A 141 -13.46 29.33 15.36
CA PHE A 141 -14.05 28.00 15.21
C PHE A 141 -15.40 27.99 14.48
N ALA A 142 -16.08 29.14 14.37
CA ALA A 142 -17.33 29.32 13.67
C ALA A 142 -17.14 29.73 12.19
N GLY A 143 -15.88 29.95 11.76
CA GLY A 143 -15.55 30.42 10.41
C GLY A 143 -15.59 31.94 10.26
N GLU A 144 -15.80 32.68 11.35
CA GLU A 144 -15.85 34.13 11.34
C GLU A 144 -14.44 34.73 11.30
N VAL A 145 -14.26 35.76 10.47
CA VAL A 145 -12.99 36.47 10.34
C VAL A 145 -12.81 37.41 11.54
N VAL A 146 -11.88 37.05 12.43
CA VAL A 146 -11.52 37.86 13.61
C VAL A 146 -10.45 38.90 13.26
N VAL A 147 -9.50 38.53 12.40
CA VAL A 147 -8.45 39.42 11.88
C VAL A 147 -8.36 39.20 10.37
N PRO A 148 -8.57 40.25 9.54
CA PRO A 148 -8.48 40.11 8.09
C PRO A 148 -7.05 39.78 7.68
N LEU A 149 -6.91 39.10 6.53
CA LEU A 149 -5.62 38.80 5.93
C LEU A 149 -4.85 40.09 5.57
N ASP A 150 -3.65 40.23 6.11
CA ASP A 150 -2.68 41.22 5.64
C ASP A 150 -2.02 40.73 4.35
N GLU A 151 -2.55 41.17 3.21
CA GLU A 151 -2.04 40.76 1.89
C GLU A 151 -0.59 41.22 1.63
N ASP A 152 -0.15 42.32 2.22
CA ASP A 152 1.20 42.83 1.99
C ASP A 152 2.23 42.03 2.80
N GLU A 153 1.91 41.68 4.06
CA GLU A 153 2.71 40.73 4.85
C GLU A 153 2.75 39.35 4.18
N ALA A 154 1.63 38.90 3.58
CA ALA A 154 1.59 37.64 2.83
C ALA A 154 2.52 37.68 1.60
N ARG A 155 2.47 38.75 0.79
CA ARG A 155 3.38 38.89 -0.38
C ARG A 155 4.84 38.90 0.04
N GLU A 156 5.17 39.60 1.11
CA GLU A 156 6.54 39.66 1.63
C GLU A 156 7.00 38.31 2.18
N ALA A 157 6.11 37.58 2.86
CA ALA A 157 6.37 36.22 3.32
C ALA A 157 6.71 35.28 2.14
N VAL A 158 5.94 35.37 1.04
CA VAL A 158 6.22 34.60 -0.19
C VAL A 158 7.59 34.96 -0.76
N ARG A 159 7.88 36.25 -0.98
CA ARG A 159 9.18 36.69 -1.52
C ARG A 159 10.35 36.25 -0.65
N SER A 160 10.23 36.39 0.68
CA SER A 160 11.27 35.99 1.62
C SER A 160 11.56 34.48 1.57
N LEU A 161 10.55 33.65 1.36
CA LEU A 161 10.74 32.20 1.20
C LEU A 161 11.40 31.86 -0.14
N LEU A 162 11.03 32.54 -1.22
CA LEU A 162 11.67 32.39 -2.54
C LEU A 162 13.16 32.79 -2.49
N GLU A 163 13.49 33.91 -1.85
CA GLU A 163 14.88 34.34 -1.65
C GLU A 163 15.69 33.36 -0.80
N ALA A 164 15.04 32.68 0.16
CA ALA A 164 15.64 31.61 0.93
C ALA A 164 15.78 30.29 0.14
N GLY A 165 15.33 30.24 -1.11
CA GLY A 165 15.42 29.09 -2.01
C GLY A 165 14.33 28.05 -1.80
N ALA A 166 13.10 28.46 -1.44
CA ALA A 166 11.96 27.54 -1.39
C ALA A 166 11.65 27.00 -2.79
N GLU A 167 11.64 25.68 -2.93
CA GLU A 167 11.24 24.95 -4.14
C GLU A 167 9.74 24.59 -4.10
N ALA A 168 9.17 24.55 -2.90
CA ALA A 168 7.75 24.36 -2.65
C ALA A 168 7.28 25.25 -1.49
N ILE A 169 6.04 25.74 -1.55
CA ILE A 169 5.42 26.55 -0.50
C ILE A 169 4.10 25.91 -0.05
N CYS A 170 4.03 25.63 1.25
CA CYS A 170 2.84 25.18 1.94
C CYS A 170 2.15 26.36 2.64
N VAL A 171 0.84 26.50 2.48
CA VAL A 171 0.02 27.45 3.24
C VAL A 171 -0.91 26.68 4.17
N SER A 172 -0.87 26.97 5.47
CA SER A 172 -1.72 26.32 6.45
C SER A 172 -2.13 27.28 7.56
N PHE A 173 -3.35 27.79 7.45
CA PHE A 173 -3.99 28.65 8.44
C PHE A 173 -4.91 27.87 9.36
N LEU A 174 -5.21 28.46 10.51
CA LEU A 174 -6.13 27.87 11.48
C LEU A 174 -7.55 28.02 10.99
N TRP A 175 -8.34 26.97 11.17
CA TRP A 175 -9.76 26.93 10.73
C TRP A 175 -9.97 27.13 9.23
N SER A 176 -8.95 26.95 8.39
CA SER A 176 -9.06 27.06 6.93
C SER A 176 -9.99 26.01 6.28
N PHE A 177 -10.26 24.91 6.99
CA PHE A 177 -11.28 23.93 6.60
C PHE A 177 -12.73 24.40 6.89
N GLN A 178 -12.91 25.40 7.75
CA GLN A 178 -14.21 26.04 8.00
C GLN A 178 -14.39 27.27 7.10
N ASN A 179 -13.37 28.12 6.99
CA ASN A 179 -13.35 29.25 6.06
C ASN A 179 -12.04 29.24 5.24
N PRO A 180 -12.09 28.83 3.95
CA PRO A 180 -10.92 28.66 3.12
C PRO A 180 -10.37 29.97 2.51
N GLU A 181 -11.09 31.09 2.62
CA GLU A 181 -10.85 32.30 1.81
C GLU A 181 -9.42 32.86 1.93
N HIS A 182 -8.91 33.00 3.16
CA HIS A 182 -7.56 33.53 3.39
C HIS A 182 -6.48 32.60 2.85
N GLU A 183 -6.64 31.29 3.04
CA GLU A 183 -5.65 30.29 2.62
C GLU A 183 -5.61 30.17 1.09
N ASP A 184 -6.77 30.12 0.45
CA ASP A 184 -6.91 30.11 -1.01
C ASP A 184 -6.32 31.39 -1.62
N ARG A 185 -6.52 32.55 -0.98
CA ARG A 185 -5.99 33.83 -1.46
C ARG A 185 -4.46 33.87 -1.44
N VAL A 186 -3.83 33.40 -0.37
CA VAL A 186 -2.36 33.33 -0.30
C VAL A 186 -1.81 32.28 -1.27
N ALA A 187 -2.47 31.13 -1.42
CA ALA A 187 -2.06 30.13 -2.42
C ALA A 187 -2.13 30.69 -3.86
N ALA A 188 -3.15 31.49 -4.18
CA ALA A 188 -3.24 32.20 -5.46
C ALA A 188 -2.08 33.19 -5.64
N MET A 189 -1.72 33.97 -4.60
CA MET A 189 -0.57 34.87 -4.67
C MET A 189 0.75 34.15 -4.94
N VAL A 190 0.96 32.96 -4.35
CA VAL A 190 2.17 32.17 -4.64
C VAL A 190 2.21 31.79 -6.11
N ARG A 191 1.10 31.28 -6.68
CA ARG A 191 1.02 30.93 -8.10
C ARG A 191 1.22 32.13 -9.03
N GLU A 192 0.78 33.31 -8.62
CA GLU A 192 0.99 34.56 -9.36
C GLU A 192 2.46 35.02 -9.34
N LEU A 193 3.15 34.89 -8.19
CA LEU A 193 4.50 35.40 -7.98
C LEU A 193 5.61 34.43 -8.41
N ALA A 194 5.39 33.14 -8.28
CA ALA A 194 6.34 32.07 -8.63
C ALA A 194 5.60 30.86 -9.23
N PRO A 195 5.21 30.92 -10.51
CA PRO A 195 4.47 29.84 -11.18
C PRO A 195 5.21 28.49 -11.21
N GLU A 196 6.54 28.50 -11.10
CA GLU A 196 7.40 27.33 -11.09
C GLU A 196 7.50 26.63 -9.73
N VAL A 197 7.02 27.27 -8.66
CA VAL A 197 7.10 26.73 -7.29
C VAL A 197 5.87 25.89 -7.00
N PHE A 198 6.08 24.71 -6.43
CA PHE A 198 5.00 23.82 -6.05
C PHE A 198 4.21 24.39 -4.87
N VAL A 199 2.88 24.53 -4.99
CA VAL A 199 2.04 25.17 -3.97
C VAL A 199 1.05 24.16 -3.40
N THR A 200 1.06 23.99 -2.07
CA THR A 200 0.03 23.22 -1.35
C THR A 200 -0.78 24.15 -0.45
N ALA A 201 -2.11 24.11 -0.61
CA ALA A 201 -3.06 24.66 0.35
C ALA A 201 -3.61 23.52 1.21
N SER A 202 -3.45 23.62 2.52
CA SER A 202 -3.79 22.57 3.47
C SER A 202 -5.29 22.22 3.51
N ASN A 203 -6.17 23.20 3.30
CA ASN A 203 -7.63 23.03 3.21
C ASN A 203 -8.06 22.23 1.96
N ARG A 204 -7.32 22.32 0.86
CA ARG A 204 -7.59 21.58 -0.39
C ARG A 204 -7.13 20.12 -0.32
N LEU A 205 -6.12 19.84 0.52
CA LEU A 205 -5.59 18.49 0.70
C LEU A 205 -6.26 17.73 1.85
N ILE A 206 -6.37 18.35 3.03
CA ILE A 206 -6.94 17.75 4.25
C ILE A 206 -7.89 18.76 4.91
N ALA A 207 -9.17 18.74 4.55
CA ALA A 207 -10.20 19.62 5.09
C ALA A 207 -10.75 19.15 6.47
N LYS A 208 -9.85 18.82 7.40
CA LYS A 208 -10.18 18.25 8.72
C LYS A 208 -9.65 19.08 9.89
N TRP A 209 -10.31 18.90 11.03
CA TRP A 209 -9.84 19.38 12.32
C TRP A 209 -8.52 18.68 12.71
N GLY A 210 -7.60 19.46 13.26
CA GLY A 210 -6.25 19.07 13.68
C GLY A 210 -5.24 19.94 12.94
N GLU A 211 -4.73 21.01 13.57
CA GLU A 211 -3.80 21.92 12.91
C GLU A 211 -2.47 21.23 12.60
N TYR A 212 -1.94 20.46 13.55
CA TYR A 212 -0.67 19.76 13.36
C TYR A 212 -0.77 18.71 12.26
N GLU A 213 -1.79 17.84 12.30
CA GLU A 213 -1.95 16.74 11.35
C GLU A 213 -2.20 17.25 9.93
N ARG A 214 -3.00 18.32 9.80
CA ARG A 214 -3.27 18.98 8.51
C ARG A 214 -2.02 19.65 7.96
N THR A 215 -1.31 20.44 8.78
CA THR A 215 -0.06 21.09 8.36
C THR A 215 1.02 20.05 8.03
N ALA A 216 1.14 18.98 8.82
CA ALA A 216 2.11 17.91 8.56
C ALA A 216 1.83 17.22 7.22
N GLY A 217 0.58 16.87 6.92
CA GLY A 217 0.21 16.32 5.61
C GLY A 217 0.52 17.27 4.45
N ALA A 218 0.18 18.55 4.59
CA ALA A 218 0.45 19.56 3.57
C ALA A 218 1.96 19.82 3.36
N VAL A 219 2.76 19.80 4.43
CA VAL A 219 4.22 19.90 4.37
C VAL A 219 4.83 18.67 3.69
N ILE A 220 4.37 17.46 4.02
CA ILE A 220 4.83 16.23 3.36
C ILE A 220 4.50 16.29 1.87
N ASN A 221 3.29 16.71 1.51
CA ASN A 221 2.87 16.89 0.12
C ASN A 221 3.80 17.86 -0.63
N SER A 222 4.12 19.01 -0.03
CA SER A 222 5.06 19.98 -0.60
C SER A 222 6.49 19.43 -0.71
N PHE A 223 6.92 18.61 0.24
CA PHE A 223 8.26 18.02 0.27
C PHE A 223 8.46 17.01 -0.87
N VAL A 224 7.46 16.18 -1.16
CA VAL A 224 7.53 15.18 -2.25
C VAL A 224 7.00 15.69 -3.58
N GLY A 225 6.31 16.83 -3.57
CA GLY A 225 5.70 17.54 -4.71
C GLY A 225 6.53 17.53 -5.97
N PRO A 226 7.60 18.35 -6.03
CA PRO A 226 8.37 18.55 -7.25
C PRO A 226 8.93 17.25 -7.87
N ALA A 227 9.42 16.33 -7.04
CA ALA A 227 9.98 15.06 -7.53
C ALA A 227 8.90 14.15 -8.12
N THR A 228 7.71 14.11 -7.50
CA THR A 228 6.60 13.26 -7.95
C THR A 228 5.94 13.86 -9.18
N GLU A 229 5.67 15.16 -9.19
CA GLU A 229 5.14 15.89 -10.36
C GLU A 229 6.05 15.70 -11.57
N SER A 230 7.36 15.97 -11.43
CA SER A 230 8.33 15.80 -12.52
C SER A 230 8.35 14.38 -13.07
N TYR A 231 8.32 13.36 -12.20
CA TYR A 231 8.28 11.97 -12.61
C TYR A 231 7.00 11.63 -13.38
N LEU A 232 5.83 11.97 -12.83
CA LEU A 232 4.54 11.60 -13.41
C LEU A 232 4.31 12.30 -14.75
N THR A 233 4.58 13.61 -14.84
CA THR A 233 4.41 14.38 -16.08
C THR A 233 5.36 13.89 -17.17
N ARG A 234 6.64 13.66 -16.84
CA ARG A 234 7.62 13.13 -17.81
C ARG A 234 7.22 11.76 -18.34
N THR A 235 6.72 10.90 -17.45
CA THR A 235 6.26 9.55 -17.81
C THR A 235 5.01 9.60 -18.70
N ALA A 236 4.04 10.46 -18.36
CA ALA A 236 2.86 10.70 -19.19
C ALA A 236 3.23 11.18 -20.60
N SER A 237 4.09 12.20 -20.73
CA SER A 237 4.55 12.70 -22.03
C SER A 237 5.32 11.65 -22.83
N GLN A 238 6.07 10.77 -22.17
CA GLN A 238 6.76 9.66 -22.85
C GLN A 238 5.76 8.69 -23.48
N PHE A 239 4.66 8.34 -22.79
CA PHE A 239 3.64 7.46 -23.33
C PHE A 239 2.82 8.11 -24.44
N GLU A 240 2.50 9.41 -24.32
CA GLU A 240 1.88 10.18 -25.40
C GLU A 240 2.75 10.16 -26.67
N SER A 241 4.06 10.37 -26.52
CA SER A 241 4.99 10.32 -27.66
C SER A 241 5.08 8.94 -28.33
N LYS A 242 4.75 7.87 -27.59
CA LYS A 242 4.69 6.48 -28.07
C LYS A 242 3.31 6.06 -28.60
N GLY A 243 2.32 6.96 -28.57
CA GLY A 243 1.01 6.76 -29.17
C GLY A 243 -0.12 6.41 -28.20
N TYR A 244 0.09 6.48 -26.89
CA TYR A 244 -0.99 6.36 -25.90
C TYR A 244 -1.82 7.64 -25.86
N SER A 245 -3.14 7.53 -25.92
CA SER A 245 -4.05 8.68 -26.04
C SER A 245 -5.09 8.81 -24.92
N ASN A 246 -5.09 7.89 -23.95
CA ASN A 246 -6.07 7.85 -22.86
C ASN A 246 -5.46 8.42 -21.57
N PRO A 247 -6.26 8.73 -20.53
CA PRO A 247 -5.72 9.19 -19.25
C PRO A 247 -4.77 8.17 -18.62
N PHE A 248 -3.61 8.61 -18.12
CA PHE A 248 -2.72 7.77 -17.32
C PHE A 248 -3.18 7.81 -15.85
N LEU A 249 -3.49 6.67 -15.26
CA LEU A 249 -4.05 6.60 -13.91
C LEU A 249 -3.05 6.03 -12.90
N ILE A 250 -3.02 6.62 -11.72
CA ILE A 250 -2.09 6.31 -10.63
C ILE A 250 -2.85 5.73 -9.45
N MET A 251 -2.28 4.68 -8.85
CA MET A 251 -2.82 4.05 -7.66
C MET A 251 -2.65 4.97 -6.44
N GLN A 252 -3.71 5.09 -5.66
CA GLN A 252 -3.76 5.88 -4.43
C GLN A 252 -3.69 4.99 -3.19
N ALA A 253 -3.08 5.52 -2.14
CA ALA A 253 -3.07 4.95 -0.81
C ALA A 253 -4.47 4.90 -0.17
N THR A 254 -5.41 5.73 -0.65
CA THR A 254 -6.83 5.72 -0.21
C THR A 254 -7.62 4.52 -0.71
N GLY A 255 -7.03 3.73 -1.63
CA GLY A 255 -7.68 2.67 -2.38
C GLY A 255 -8.32 3.24 -3.65
N GLY A 256 -7.94 2.68 -4.81
CA GLY A 256 -8.41 3.10 -6.13
C GLY A 256 -7.47 4.02 -6.89
N LEU A 257 -7.89 4.39 -8.09
CA LEU A 257 -7.09 5.09 -9.10
C LEU A 257 -7.50 6.56 -9.22
N ALA A 258 -6.53 7.43 -9.53
CA ALA A 258 -6.75 8.84 -9.88
C ALA A 258 -5.90 9.23 -11.10
N PRO A 259 -6.31 10.24 -11.89
CA PRO A 259 -5.50 10.80 -12.97
C PRO A 259 -4.14 11.34 -12.49
N VAL A 260 -3.15 11.35 -13.39
CA VAL A 260 -1.82 11.89 -13.13
C VAL A 260 -1.85 13.34 -12.66
N GLU A 261 -2.72 14.17 -13.25
CA GLU A 261 -2.80 15.61 -12.97
C GLU A 261 -3.14 15.85 -11.50
N GLU A 262 -4.02 15.03 -10.94
CA GLU A 262 -4.39 15.08 -9.53
C GLU A 262 -3.28 14.55 -8.64
N CYS A 263 -2.70 13.39 -8.97
CA CYS A 263 -1.62 12.81 -8.18
C CYS A 263 -0.35 13.68 -8.20
N ALA A 264 -0.15 14.47 -9.25
CA ALA A 264 0.90 15.48 -9.32
C ALA A 264 0.66 16.64 -8.34
N GLN A 265 -0.59 17.07 -8.14
CA GLN A 265 -0.95 18.13 -7.18
C GLN A 265 -1.02 17.62 -5.72
N ALA A 266 -1.44 16.37 -5.53
CA ALA A 266 -1.62 15.75 -4.23
C ALA A 266 -0.82 14.43 -4.11
N PRO A 267 0.51 14.44 -4.28
CA PRO A 267 1.34 13.23 -4.20
C PRO A 267 1.32 12.55 -2.84
N LEU A 268 0.86 13.22 -1.78
CA LEU A 268 0.55 12.58 -0.50
C LEU A 268 -0.38 11.38 -0.67
N LEU A 269 -1.31 11.42 -1.63
CA LEU A 269 -2.21 10.32 -1.95
C LEU A 269 -1.49 9.09 -2.52
N THR A 270 -0.29 9.24 -3.07
CA THR A 270 0.49 8.13 -3.65
C THR A 270 1.43 7.47 -2.63
N LEU A 271 1.55 8.05 -1.43
CA LEU A 271 2.46 7.57 -0.41
C LEU A 271 1.98 6.22 0.15
N GLY A 272 2.71 5.16 -0.18
CA GLY A 272 2.35 3.79 0.20
C GLY A 272 1.32 3.13 -0.71
N SER A 273 1.12 3.61 -1.94
CA SER A 273 0.08 3.08 -2.83
C SER A 273 0.42 1.74 -3.51
N GLY A 274 1.68 1.35 -3.60
CA GLY A 274 2.10 0.07 -4.20
C GLY A 274 1.41 -1.15 -3.56
N PRO A 275 1.60 -1.39 -2.25
CA PRO A 275 0.96 -2.52 -1.56
C PRO A 275 -0.58 -2.47 -1.55
N VAL A 276 -1.17 -1.27 -1.65
CA VAL A 276 -2.62 -1.10 -1.79
C VAL A 276 -3.12 -1.74 -3.10
N GLY A 277 -2.30 -1.71 -4.15
CA GLY A 277 -2.49 -2.50 -5.38
C GLY A 277 -2.76 -3.95 -5.08
N GLY A 278 -1.81 -4.62 -4.42
CA GLY A 278 -1.92 -6.04 -4.06
C GLY A 278 -3.20 -6.35 -3.26
N LEU A 279 -3.56 -5.50 -2.29
CA LEU A 279 -4.78 -5.68 -1.50
C LEU A 279 -6.07 -5.56 -2.32
N GLU A 280 -6.16 -4.60 -3.25
CA GLU A 280 -7.32 -4.49 -4.15
C GLU A 280 -7.41 -5.70 -5.11
N GLY A 281 -6.27 -6.24 -5.54
CA GLY A 281 -6.22 -7.50 -6.28
C GLY A 281 -6.75 -8.69 -5.45
N VAL A 282 -6.32 -8.79 -4.19
CA VAL A 282 -6.82 -9.80 -3.25
C VAL A 282 -8.31 -9.65 -3.03
N ARG A 283 -8.82 -8.44 -2.81
CA ARG A 283 -10.25 -8.16 -2.67
C ARG A 283 -11.03 -8.64 -3.90
N PHE A 284 -10.58 -8.30 -5.10
CA PHE A 284 -11.23 -8.73 -6.34
C PHE A 284 -11.32 -10.26 -6.46
N LEU A 285 -10.24 -10.96 -6.13
CA LEU A 285 -10.25 -12.42 -6.16
C LEU A 285 -11.07 -13.03 -5.02
N ALA A 286 -11.02 -12.44 -3.82
CA ALA A 286 -11.82 -12.87 -2.66
C ALA A 286 -13.33 -12.73 -2.92
N GLU A 287 -13.78 -11.63 -3.54
CA GLU A 287 -15.16 -11.45 -4.00
C GLU A 287 -15.57 -12.56 -4.98
N THR A 288 -14.66 -12.94 -5.89
CA THR A 288 -14.89 -14.04 -6.85
C THR A 288 -14.99 -15.40 -6.17
N LEU A 289 -14.19 -15.64 -5.12
CA LEU A 289 -14.18 -16.88 -4.34
C LEU A 289 -15.23 -16.94 -3.23
N GLY A 290 -15.99 -15.85 -3.01
CA GLY A 290 -16.97 -15.76 -1.92
C GLY A 290 -16.33 -15.75 -0.52
N LEU A 291 -15.18 -15.09 -0.38
CA LEU A 291 -14.44 -14.94 0.88
C LEU A 291 -14.53 -13.50 1.37
N ASP A 292 -15.17 -13.29 2.51
CA ASP A 292 -15.38 -11.93 3.07
C ASP A 292 -14.23 -11.46 3.96
N ASN A 293 -13.49 -12.38 4.58
CA ASN A 293 -12.41 -12.11 5.52
C ASN A 293 -11.10 -12.70 5.03
N VAL A 294 -10.18 -11.86 4.57
CA VAL A 294 -8.89 -12.29 4.00
C VAL A 294 -7.73 -11.41 4.46
N ILE A 295 -6.58 -12.03 4.60
CA ILE A 295 -5.30 -11.38 4.90
C ILE A 295 -4.49 -11.41 3.62
N ALA A 296 -4.08 -10.25 3.12
CA ALA A 296 -3.17 -10.13 2.00
C ALA A 296 -1.74 -10.06 2.55
N GLY A 297 -0.85 -10.94 2.10
CA GLY A 297 0.57 -10.93 2.43
C GLY A 297 1.43 -10.89 1.16
N ASP A 298 2.12 -9.77 0.97
CA ASP A 298 3.08 -9.56 -0.13
C ASP A 298 4.50 -9.68 0.41
N MET A 299 5.28 -10.66 -0.05
CA MET A 299 6.70 -10.72 0.27
C MET A 299 7.54 -10.52 -0.99
N GLY A 300 8.24 -9.39 -1.02
CA GLY A 300 9.23 -9.05 -2.03
C GLY A 300 10.67 -9.35 -1.58
N GLY A 301 11.63 -8.72 -2.25
CA GLY A 301 13.05 -8.81 -1.90
C GLY A 301 13.45 -7.97 -0.68
N THR A 302 12.67 -6.98 -0.28
CA THR A 302 13.07 -5.99 0.75
C THR A 302 12.12 -5.94 1.95
N SER A 303 10.84 -6.17 1.72
CA SER A 303 9.77 -5.99 2.69
C SER A 303 8.77 -7.14 2.62
N PHE A 304 8.01 -7.24 3.70
CA PHE A 304 6.76 -7.98 3.76
C PHE A 304 5.64 -7.01 4.15
N ASP A 305 4.63 -6.93 3.30
CA ASP A 305 3.51 -6.00 3.42
C ASP A 305 2.22 -6.78 3.68
N ILE A 306 1.42 -6.32 4.65
CA ILE A 306 0.16 -6.93 5.03
C ILE A 306 -1.01 -5.96 4.93
N GLY A 307 -2.13 -6.45 4.41
CA GLY A 307 -3.40 -5.73 4.39
C GLY A 307 -4.55 -6.66 4.79
N LEU A 308 -5.61 -6.09 5.32
CA LEU A 308 -6.79 -6.83 5.77
C LEU A 308 -8.01 -6.43 4.95
N VAL A 309 -8.80 -7.41 4.51
CA VAL A 309 -10.16 -7.23 4.04
C VAL A 309 -11.08 -7.90 5.05
N VAL A 310 -12.04 -7.15 5.57
CA VAL A 310 -13.00 -7.61 6.57
C VAL A 310 -14.40 -7.30 6.07
N ASP A 311 -15.30 -8.28 6.14
CA ASP A 311 -16.67 -8.15 5.67
C ASP A 311 -16.74 -7.67 4.19
N GLY A 312 -15.74 -8.02 3.37
CA GLY A 312 -15.62 -7.62 1.96
C GLY A 312 -14.99 -6.24 1.71
N TYR A 313 -14.57 -5.51 2.75
CA TYR A 313 -14.00 -4.16 2.64
C TYR A 313 -12.55 -4.09 3.15
N PRO A 314 -11.64 -3.43 2.41
CA PRO A 314 -10.31 -3.12 2.91
C PRO A 314 -10.38 -2.31 4.19
N VAL A 315 -9.61 -2.72 5.20
CA VAL A 315 -9.48 -2.00 6.45
C VAL A 315 -8.73 -0.68 6.20
N LYS A 316 -9.29 0.43 6.67
CA LYS A 316 -8.69 1.76 6.55
C LYS A 316 -8.13 2.25 7.88
N SER A 317 -7.17 3.17 7.82
CA SER A 317 -6.71 3.99 8.94
C SER A 317 -6.99 5.46 8.65
N SER A 318 -7.53 6.17 9.64
CA SER A 318 -7.76 7.61 9.57
C SER A 318 -6.53 8.44 9.97
N THR A 319 -5.56 7.80 10.64
CA THR A 319 -4.33 8.42 11.11
C THR A 319 -3.14 7.66 10.56
N THR A 320 -2.23 8.39 9.91
CA THR A 320 -1.05 7.82 9.28
C THR A 320 0.20 8.48 9.83
N ILE A 321 1.26 7.68 9.99
CA ILE A 321 2.55 8.16 10.49
C ILE A 321 3.63 7.86 9.46
N VAL A 322 4.35 8.89 9.02
CA VAL A 322 5.50 8.76 8.11
C VAL A 322 6.65 9.61 8.64
N GLY A 323 7.82 9.00 8.88
CA GLY A 323 8.99 9.74 9.36
C GLY A 323 8.76 10.48 10.69
N GLN A 324 7.97 9.89 11.59
CA GLN A 324 7.48 10.44 12.87
C GLN A 324 6.47 11.62 12.73
N TYR A 325 6.10 12.02 11.52
CA TYR A 325 5.02 12.97 11.28
C TYR A 325 3.69 12.24 11.21
N GLN A 326 2.71 12.74 11.96
CA GLN A 326 1.35 12.22 11.95
C GLN A 326 0.46 13.13 11.12
N TYR A 327 -0.33 12.56 10.22
CA TYR A 327 -1.30 13.29 9.42
C TYR A 327 -2.62 12.51 9.33
N THR A 328 -3.69 13.21 8.97
CA THR A 328 -5.05 12.67 8.95
C THR A 328 -5.54 12.55 7.51
N LEU A 329 -5.33 11.40 6.89
CA LEU A 329 -5.84 11.05 5.58
C LEU A 329 -6.34 9.60 5.63
N PRO A 330 -7.59 9.31 5.21
CA PRO A 330 -8.09 7.95 5.22
C PRO A 330 -7.35 7.12 4.17
N VAL A 331 -6.43 6.28 4.61
CA VAL A 331 -5.67 5.38 3.74
C VAL A 331 -6.08 3.94 4.01
N VAL A 332 -6.01 3.11 2.98
CA VAL A 332 -6.00 1.66 3.14
C VAL A 332 -4.83 1.31 4.06
N GLU A 333 -5.14 0.59 5.13
CA GLU A 333 -4.13 0.23 6.09
C GLU A 333 -3.32 -0.93 5.54
N VAL A 334 -2.07 -0.62 5.21
CA VAL A 334 -1.04 -1.61 4.96
C VAL A 334 0.04 -1.44 6.03
N GLN A 335 0.41 -2.54 6.68
CA GLN A 335 1.54 -2.58 7.59
C GLN A 335 2.70 -3.28 6.91
N SER A 336 3.91 -2.73 7.09
CA SER A 336 5.12 -3.24 6.45
C SER A 336 6.16 -3.58 7.51
N ILE A 337 6.92 -4.64 7.26
CA ILE A 337 8.14 -4.96 7.99
C ILE A 337 9.30 -5.14 7.01
N GLY A 338 10.50 -4.71 7.39
CA GLY A 338 11.75 -4.85 6.61
C GLY A 338 12.29 -6.29 6.57
N SER A 339 11.41 -7.25 6.27
CA SER A 339 11.68 -8.67 6.21
C SER A 339 11.22 -9.21 4.85
N GLY A 340 12.13 -9.27 3.89
CA GLY A 340 11.92 -9.84 2.55
C GLY A 340 13.03 -10.84 2.19
N GLY A 341 13.03 -11.32 0.95
CA GLY A 341 14.03 -12.31 0.49
C GLY A 341 15.49 -11.84 0.62
N GLY A 342 15.76 -10.56 0.42
CA GLY A 342 17.07 -9.95 0.57
C GLY A 342 17.41 -9.50 1.99
N SER A 343 16.57 -9.75 2.99
CA SER A 343 16.88 -9.36 4.37
C SER A 343 18.10 -10.09 4.89
N ILE A 344 19.07 -9.34 5.41
CA ILE A 344 20.39 -9.83 5.81
C ILE A 344 20.29 -10.49 7.18
N ALA A 345 20.87 -11.67 7.30
CA ALA A 345 21.06 -12.37 8.56
C ALA A 345 22.39 -11.96 9.21
N TRP A 346 22.36 -11.68 10.52
CA TRP A 346 23.52 -11.24 11.28
C TRP A 346 23.44 -11.73 12.73
N ILE A 347 24.58 -11.75 13.41
CA ILE A 347 24.64 -12.07 14.84
C ILE A 347 24.77 -10.76 15.61
N ASP A 348 23.87 -10.58 16.56
CA ASP A 348 23.93 -9.47 17.49
C ASP A 348 25.13 -9.61 18.41
N GLU A 349 26.06 -8.65 18.37
CA GLU A 349 27.32 -8.73 19.10
C GLU A 349 27.13 -8.71 20.62
N MET A 350 26.04 -8.11 21.12
CA MET A 350 25.76 -8.00 22.54
C MET A 350 25.10 -9.25 23.12
N SER A 351 24.09 -9.78 22.43
CA SER A 351 23.29 -10.92 22.90
C SER A 351 23.76 -12.27 22.36
N GLY A 352 24.57 -12.28 21.29
CA GLY A 352 24.96 -13.49 20.56
C GLY A 352 23.81 -14.12 19.78
N ALA A 353 22.65 -13.47 19.70
CA ALA A 353 21.48 -14.01 19.03
C ALA A 353 21.56 -13.82 17.50
N LEU A 354 21.09 -14.83 16.76
CA LEU A 354 20.84 -14.72 15.33
C LEU A 354 19.64 -13.78 15.08
N ARG A 355 19.82 -12.82 14.18
CA ARG A 355 18.81 -11.83 13.77
C ARG A 355 18.72 -11.80 12.25
N VAL A 356 17.54 -11.46 11.74
CA VAL A 356 17.27 -11.25 10.31
C VAL A 356 16.63 -9.88 10.13
N GLY A 357 17.13 -9.10 9.19
CA GLY A 357 16.72 -7.71 8.97
C GLY A 357 17.14 -6.76 10.11
N PRO A 358 16.74 -5.48 10.07
CA PRO A 358 15.96 -4.84 9.00
C PRO A 358 16.82 -4.44 7.79
N ARG A 359 18.14 -4.66 7.82
CA ARG A 359 19.02 -4.41 6.67
C ARG A 359 18.68 -5.38 5.54
N SER A 360 18.67 -4.90 4.31
CA SER A 360 18.43 -5.69 3.10
C SER A 360 19.58 -5.52 2.12
N ALA A 361 19.90 -6.58 1.37
CA ALA A 361 20.87 -6.58 0.29
C ALA A 361 20.34 -5.97 -1.01
N GLY A 362 19.03 -5.71 -1.11
CA GLY A 362 18.38 -5.11 -2.29
C GLY A 362 18.57 -5.93 -3.57
N ALA A 363 18.58 -5.26 -4.72
CA ALA A 363 18.84 -5.87 -6.03
C ALA A 363 20.32 -5.89 -6.43
N ASP A 364 21.10 -4.97 -5.87
CA ASP A 364 22.52 -4.74 -6.16
C ASP A 364 23.20 -4.25 -4.86
N PRO A 365 24.14 -5.02 -4.26
CA PRO A 365 24.77 -6.24 -4.79
C PRO A 365 23.90 -7.50 -4.71
N GLY A 366 22.75 -7.43 -4.01
CA GLY A 366 21.78 -8.53 -3.87
C GLY A 366 22.25 -9.68 -2.97
N PRO A 367 21.40 -10.72 -2.81
CA PRO A 367 21.77 -11.99 -2.19
C PRO A 367 23.09 -12.57 -2.70
N ALA A 368 23.82 -13.32 -1.85
CA ALA A 368 25.10 -13.92 -2.26
C ALA A 368 24.93 -14.88 -3.44
N CYS A 369 23.80 -15.60 -3.49
CA CYS A 369 23.41 -16.50 -4.55
C CYS A 369 23.18 -15.80 -5.91
N TYR A 370 23.01 -14.47 -5.96
CA TYR A 370 22.90 -13.75 -7.24
C TYR A 370 24.25 -13.58 -7.95
N ALA A 371 25.36 -13.87 -7.27
CA ALA A 371 26.73 -13.77 -7.79
C ALA A 371 27.11 -12.37 -8.34
N ARG A 372 26.47 -11.29 -7.85
CA ARG A 372 26.71 -9.89 -8.24
C ARG A 372 27.60 -9.09 -7.29
N GLY A 373 28.20 -9.75 -6.30
CA GLY A 373 29.10 -9.12 -5.31
C GLY A 373 28.59 -9.18 -3.88
N GLY A 374 27.37 -9.67 -3.66
CA GLY A 374 26.83 -9.94 -2.32
C GLY A 374 27.64 -11.00 -1.59
N THR A 375 27.91 -10.77 -0.30
CA THR A 375 28.67 -11.69 0.56
C THR A 375 28.04 -11.92 1.94
N GLU A 376 27.10 -11.08 2.35
CA GLU A 376 26.32 -11.29 3.57
C GLU A 376 25.17 -12.27 3.28
N PRO A 377 24.87 -13.23 4.18
CA PRO A 377 23.79 -14.19 3.98
C PRO A 377 22.42 -13.54 4.09
N THR A 378 21.49 -13.94 3.21
CA THR A 378 20.12 -13.43 3.16
C THR A 378 19.08 -14.55 3.29
N VAL A 379 17.78 -14.18 3.35
CA VAL A 379 16.67 -15.14 3.35
C VAL A 379 16.66 -15.97 2.06
N THR A 380 16.83 -15.35 0.90
CA THR A 380 16.91 -16.05 -0.39
C THR A 380 18.11 -17.02 -0.45
N ASP A 381 19.24 -16.68 0.16
CA ASP A 381 20.37 -17.62 0.29
C ASP A 381 19.96 -18.85 1.12
N ALA A 382 19.22 -18.65 2.21
CA ALA A 382 18.67 -19.74 3.01
C ALA A 382 17.69 -20.60 2.20
N ASP A 383 16.77 -20.00 1.44
CA ASP A 383 15.78 -20.72 0.63
C ASP A 383 16.43 -21.59 -0.46
N VAL A 384 17.52 -21.10 -1.06
CA VAL A 384 18.32 -21.86 -2.04
C VAL A 384 19.03 -23.04 -1.38
N VAL A 385 19.62 -22.85 -0.18
CA VAL A 385 20.32 -23.92 0.53
C VAL A 385 19.36 -24.98 1.09
N LEU A 386 18.18 -24.56 1.56
CA LEU A 386 17.09 -25.44 1.98
C LEU A 386 16.52 -26.26 0.82
N GLY A 387 16.73 -25.83 -0.43
CA GLY A 387 16.19 -26.48 -1.62
C GLY A 387 14.76 -26.04 -1.95
N TYR A 388 14.27 -24.95 -1.35
CA TYR A 388 12.97 -24.38 -1.70
C TYR A 388 13.00 -23.72 -3.07
N LEU A 389 14.07 -22.98 -3.39
CA LEU A 389 14.24 -22.32 -4.69
C LEU A 389 15.10 -23.14 -5.64
N ASN A 390 14.76 -23.10 -6.93
CA ASN A 390 15.52 -23.75 -7.99
C ASN A 390 16.68 -22.86 -8.47
N PRO A 391 17.95 -23.27 -8.30
CA PRO A 391 19.07 -22.45 -8.76
C PRO A 391 19.13 -22.26 -10.28
N GLY A 392 18.59 -23.20 -11.05
CA GLY A 392 18.62 -23.19 -12.51
C GLY A 392 17.41 -22.52 -13.18
N TYR A 393 16.34 -22.24 -12.43
CA TYR A 393 15.06 -21.76 -12.98
C TYR A 393 14.53 -20.52 -12.22
N PHE A 394 15.41 -19.64 -11.74
CA PHE A 394 14.94 -18.40 -11.12
C PHE A 394 14.58 -17.35 -12.19
N LEU A 395 13.40 -16.74 -12.08
CA LEU A 395 12.83 -15.80 -13.08
C LEU A 395 12.83 -16.39 -14.49
N GLU A 396 12.18 -17.54 -14.66
CA GLU A 396 12.15 -18.30 -15.93
C GLU A 396 13.55 -18.68 -16.46
N GLY A 397 14.52 -18.82 -15.57
CA GLY A 397 15.91 -19.15 -15.93
C GLY A 397 16.71 -17.97 -16.48
N THR A 398 16.18 -16.73 -16.43
CA THR A 398 16.95 -15.54 -16.82
C THR A 398 18.09 -15.23 -15.86
N LEU A 399 17.97 -15.65 -14.59
CA LEU A 399 19.00 -15.54 -13.58
C LEU A 399 19.36 -16.93 -13.04
N THR A 400 20.62 -17.33 -13.16
CA THR A 400 21.13 -18.55 -12.53
C THR A 400 21.66 -18.22 -11.13
N LEU A 401 21.19 -18.93 -10.12
CA LEU A 401 21.63 -18.76 -8.73
C LEU A 401 22.84 -19.65 -8.42
N ASP A 402 23.79 -19.13 -7.67
CA ASP A 402 24.98 -19.83 -7.22
C ASP A 402 24.76 -20.37 -5.79
N LYS A 403 24.36 -21.65 -5.70
CA LYS A 403 24.14 -22.32 -4.41
C LYS A 403 25.42 -22.39 -3.55
N GLY A 404 26.60 -22.52 -4.17
CA GLY A 404 27.86 -22.60 -3.44
C GLY A 404 28.17 -21.31 -2.68
N ARG A 405 27.93 -20.15 -3.31
CA ARG A 405 28.07 -18.85 -2.64
C ARG A 405 27.09 -18.66 -1.47
N ALA A 406 25.87 -19.15 -1.62
CA ALA A 406 24.88 -19.13 -0.53
C ALA A 406 25.37 -19.99 0.65
N GLU A 407 25.87 -21.20 0.39
CA GLU A 407 26.43 -22.10 1.39
C GLU A 407 27.64 -21.48 2.11
N ASP A 408 28.56 -20.84 1.37
CA ASP A 408 29.73 -20.16 1.94
C ASP A 408 29.34 -18.99 2.87
N ALA A 409 28.37 -18.17 2.45
CA ALA A 409 27.87 -17.05 3.25
C ALA A 409 27.20 -17.54 4.54
N LEU A 410 26.39 -18.59 4.45
CA LEU A 410 25.73 -19.22 5.59
C LEU A 410 26.73 -19.94 6.51
N ALA A 411 27.75 -20.60 5.96
CA ALA A 411 28.81 -21.24 6.74
C ALA A 411 29.60 -20.23 7.57
N SER A 412 29.90 -19.06 6.99
CA SER A 412 30.59 -17.97 7.67
C SER A 412 29.80 -17.46 8.89
N LEU A 413 28.48 -17.31 8.75
CA LEU A 413 27.61 -16.90 9.85
C LEU A 413 27.41 -18.02 10.88
N GLY A 414 27.07 -19.23 10.42
CA GLY A 414 26.81 -20.39 11.27
C GLY A 414 28.02 -20.80 12.11
N GLY A 415 29.24 -20.68 11.56
CA GLY A 415 30.48 -20.98 12.27
C GLY A 415 30.69 -20.12 13.54
N ARG A 416 30.10 -18.92 13.61
CA ARG A 416 30.17 -18.05 14.80
C ARG A 416 29.25 -18.51 15.95
N VAL A 417 28.22 -19.30 15.64
CA VAL A 417 27.23 -19.82 16.62
C VAL A 417 27.25 -21.35 16.74
N GLY A 418 28.16 -22.03 16.04
CA GLY A 418 28.31 -23.48 16.07
C GLY A 418 27.22 -24.23 15.32
N MET A 419 26.62 -23.62 14.30
CA MET A 419 25.59 -24.22 13.44
C MET A 419 26.18 -24.59 12.07
N SER A 420 25.69 -25.69 11.49
CA SER A 420 25.96 -26.02 10.08
C SER A 420 25.27 -25.03 9.13
N PRO A 421 25.66 -24.97 7.84
CA PRO A 421 25.00 -24.09 6.87
C PRO A 421 23.49 -24.35 6.74
N ILE A 422 23.08 -25.61 6.74
CA ILE A 422 21.66 -26.00 6.60
C ILE A 422 20.84 -25.65 7.85
N GLU A 423 21.41 -25.81 9.05
CA GLU A 423 20.78 -25.39 10.30
C GLU A 423 20.67 -23.87 10.39
N THR A 424 21.69 -23.16 9.91
CA THR A 424 21.69 -21.69 9.83
C THR A 424 20.61 -21.21 8.88
N ALA A 425 20.48 -21.85 7.71
CA ALA A 425 19.43 -21.56 6.73
C ALA A 425 18.02 -21.77 7.33
N ALA A 426 17.79 -22.92 7.95
CA ALA A 426 16.51 -23.22 8.61
C ALA A 426 16.19 -22.22 9.74
N GLY A 427 17.20 -21.79 10.50
CA GLY A 427 17.05 -20.76 11.53
C GLY A 427 16.67 -19.39 10.96
N ILE A 428 17.29 -18.98 9.84
CA ILE A 428 16.96 -17.73 9.14
C ILE A 428 15.51 -17.73 8.66
N ALA A 429 15.08 -18.81 7.99
CA ALA A 429 13.69 -18.97 7.53
C ALA A 429 12.70 -18.91 8.70
N THR A 430 12.98 -19.63 9.79
CA THR A 430 12.11 -19.64 10.99
C THR A 430 11.98 -18.24 11.61
N ILE A 431 13.09 -17.50 11.73
CA ILE A 431 13.08 -16.15 12.31
C ILE A 431 12.24 -15.21 11.45
N VAL A 432 12.41 -15.24 10.13
CA VAL A 432 11.68 -14.34 9.24
C VAL A 432 10.18 -14.68 9.22
N GLU A 433 9.82 -15.96 9.18
CA GLU A 433 8.43 -16.44 9.23
C GLU A 433 7.74 -16.01 10.53
N PHE A 434 8.43 -16.10 11.68
CA PHE A 434 7.86 -15.71 12.97
C PHE A 434 7.74 -14.19 13.13
N GLN A 435 8.64 -13.41 12.54
CA GLN A 435 8.49 -11.95 12.45
C GLN A 435 7.24 -11.57 11.65
N MET A 436 7.00 -12.24 10.52
CA MET A 436 5.81 -12.02 9.67
C MET A 436 4.53 -12.44 10.38
N ALA A 437 4.53 -13.60 11.05
CA ALA A 437 3.39 -14.06 11.85
C ALA A 437 3.07 -13.08 12.99
N ASP A 438 4.08 -12.55 13.69
CA ASP A 438 3.87 -11.55 14.74
C ASP A 438 3.27 -10.24 14.18
N LEU A 439 3.68 -9.80 12.99
CA LEU A 439 3.09 -8.64 12.32
C LEU A 439 1.60 -8.87 12.01
N ILE A 440 1.26 -10.01 11.41
CA ILE A 440 -0.15 -10.35 11.12
C ILE A 440 -0.98 -10.45 12.40
N ARG A 441 -0.42 -11.06 13.45
CA ARG A 441 -1.07 -11.17 14.76
C ARG A 441 -1.35 -9.79 15.36
N ARG A 442 -0.43 -8.83 15.22
CA ARG A 442 -0.66 -7.44 15.67
C ARG A 442 -1.75 -6.75 14.85
N ALA A 443 -1.71 -6.85 13.52
CA ALA A 443 -2.70 -6.20 12.65
C ALA A 443 -4.13 -6.72 12.85
N THR A 444 -4.27 -7.99 13.22
CA THR A 444 -5.57 -8.64 13.45
C THR A 444 -6.05 -8.50 14.90
N VAL A 445 -5.30 -9.06 15.86
CA VAL A 445 -5.74 -9.19 17.26
C VAL A 445 -5.91 -7.83 17.94
N GLN A 446 -5.07 -6.83 17.64
CA GLN A 446 -5.21 -5.48 18.21
C GLN A 446 -6.49 -4.76 17.75
N ARG A 447 -7.11 -5.24 16.67
CA ARG A 447 -8.38 -4.74 16.14
C ARG A 447 -9.58 -5.61 16.51
N GLY A 448 -9.37 -6.62 17.35
CA GLY A 448 -10.43 -7.53 17.80
C GLY A 448 -10.75 -8.64 16.79
N TYR A 449 -9.89 -8.91 15.81
CA TYR A 449 -10.06 -9.98 14.84
C TYR A 449 -9.29 -11.24 15.24
N ASP A 450 -9.90 -12.41 15.01
CA ASP A 450 -9.25 -13.71 15.16
C ASP A 450 -8.67 -14.16 13.81
N PRO A 451 -7.34 -14.34 13.67
CA PRO A 451 -6.71 -14.78 12.42
C PRO A 451 -7.29 -16.08 11.85
N ARG A 452 -7.82 -16.96 12.71
CA ARG A 452 -8.34 -18.28 12.31
C ARG A 452 -9.58 -18.19 11.42
N ASP A 453 -10.28 -17.07 11.46
CA ASP A 453 -11.46 -16.79 10.64
C ASP A 453 -11.11 -16.26 9.24
N PHE A 454 -9.81 -16.11 8.93
CA PHE A 454 -9.32 -15.55 7.67
C PHE A 454 -8.68 -16.61 6.77
N ALA A 455 -8.70 -16.35 5.46
CA ALA A 455 -7.79 -16.99 4.52
C ALA A 455 -6.56 -16.08 4.25
N LEU A 456 -5.36 -16.66 4.17
CA LEU A 456 -4.14 -15.92 3.85
C LEU A 456 -3.89 -15.97 2.34
N PHE A 457 -3.99 -14.84 1.67
CA PHE A 457 -3.50 -14.67 0.29
C PHE A 457 -2.01 -14.38 0.33
N ALA A 458 -1.22 -15.25 -0.30
CA ALA A 458 0.23 -15.13 -0.36
C ALA A 458 0.65 -14.84 -1.79
N TYR A 459 1.30 -13.69 -1.98
CA TYR A 459 1.78 -13.23 -3.28
C TYR A 459 3.10 -12.49 -3.13
N GLY A 460 3.60 -11.95 -4.25
CA GLY A 460 4.99 -11.51 -4.36
C GLY A 460 5.92 -12.68 -4.65
N GLY A 461 7.18 -12.38 -4.92
CA GLY A 461 8.16 -13.40 -5.34
C GLY A 461 8.42 -14.44 -4.26
N ALA A 462 8.47 -14.03 -2.99
CA ALA A 462 8.83 -14.89 -1.86
C ALA A 462 7.64 -15.25 -0.95
N GLY A 463 6.45 -14.66 -1.16
CA GLY A 463 5.31 -14.85 -0.25
C GLY A 463 4.87 -16.32 -0.17
N PRO A 464 4.60 -16.96 -1.32
CA PRO A 464 4.23 -18.38 -1.36
C PRO A 464 5.26 -19.36 -0.78
N VAL A 465 6.53 -18.95 -0.66
CA VAL A 465 7.61 -19.78 -0.09
C VAL A 465 7.42 -19.96 1.42
N HIS A 466 7.04 -18.89 2.11
CA HIS A 466 6.99 -18.85 3.59
C HIS A 466 5.56 -18.91 4.16
N ALA A 467 4.55 -18.56 3.36
CA ALA A 467 3.16 -18.44 3.82
C ALA A 467 2.59 -19.67 4.53
N PRO A 468 2.89 -20.92 4.13
CA PRO A 468 2.34 -22.10 4.81
C PRO A 468 2.82 -22.25 6.27
N VAL A 469 4.04 -21.82 6.60
CA VAL A 469 4.54 -21.81 7.98
C VAL A 469 3.89 -20.68 8.78
N ILE A 470 3.77 -19.50 8.18
CA ILE A 470 3.08 -18.34 8.78
C ILE A 470 1.63 -18.70 9.13
N ALA A 471 0.92 -19.32 8.20
CA ALA A 471 -0.46 -19.76 8.39
C ALA A 471 -0.59 -20.77 9.54
N ARG A 472 0.32 -21.76 9.60
CA ARG A 472 0.36 -22.76 10.69
C ARG A 472 0.54 -22.10 12.06
N GLU A 473 1.46 -21.15 12.17
CA GLU A 473 1.73 -20.41 13.43
C GLU A 473 0.55 -19.55 13.88
N LEU A 474 -0.29 -19.10 12.95
CA LEU A 474 -1.48 -18.30 13.22
C LEU A 474 -2.78 -19.12 13.35
N GLY A 475 -2.72 -20.42 13.08
CA GLY A 475 -3.91 -21.28 13.01
C GLY A 475 -4.81 -21.00 11.80
N ILE A 476 -4.29 -20.36 10.76
CA ILE A 476 -4.97 -20.14 9.49
C ILE A 476 -4.97 -21.46 8.72
N THR A 477 -6.15 -21.89 8.27
CA THR A 477 -6.32 -23.21 7.65
C THR A 477 -6.14 -23.20 6.13
N LYS A 478 -6.17 -22.03 5.49
CA LYS A 478 -6.10 -21.88 4.04
C LYS A 478 -5.13 -20.78 3.64
N VAL A 479 -4.14 -21.17 2.83
CA VAL A 479 -3.29 -20.23 2.08
C VAL A 479 -3.69 -20.28 0.61
N ILE A 480 -3.88 -19.12 -0.01
CA ILE A 480 -4.28 -18.97 -1.41
C ILE A 480 -3.14 -18.25 -2.14
N VAL A 481 -2.53 -18.95 -3.10
CA VAL A 481 -1.56 -18.37 -4.03
C VAL A 481 -2.28 -18.08 -5.34
N PRO A 482 -2.40 -16.80 -5.74
CA PRO A 482 -3.38 -16.43 -6.75
C PRO A 482 -2.86 -16.59 -8.17
N LEU A 483 -3.64 -17.28 -9.02
CA LEU A 483 -3.48 -17.38 -10.47
C LEU A 483 -2.05 -17.75 -10.98
N GLY A 484 -1.38 -18.71 -10.33
CA GLY A 484 -0.08 -19.25 -10.77
C GLY A 484 1.01 -18.18 -10.92
N GLU A 485 1.54 -17.98 -12.14
CA GLU A 485 2.62 -17.00 -12.41
C GLU A 485 2.26 -15.55 -12.03
N VAL A 486 0.97 -15.19 -12.05
CA VAL A 486 0.52 -13.83 -11.73
C VAL A 486 0.76 -13.49 -10.26
N ALA A 487 0.88 -14.48 -9.37
CA ALA A 487 1.21 -14.27 -7.96
C ALA A 487 2.49 -13.44 -7.77
N GLY A 488 3.49 -13.63 -8.64
CA GLY A 488 4.76 -12.88 -8.59
C GLY A 488 4.68 -11.43 -9.10
N ALA A 489 3.54 -11.03 -9.67
CA ALA A 489 3.23 -9.69 -10.18
C ALA A 489 1.84 -9.21 -9.70
N TRP A 490 1.38 -9.72 -8.55
CA TRP A 490 0.01 -9.56 -8.10
C TRP A 490 -0.36 -8.11 -7.80
N SER A 491 0.57 -7.31 -7.30
CA SER A 491 0.37 -5.88 -7.07
C SER A 491 0.05 -5.13 -8.38
N ALA A 492 0.71 -5.48 -9.49
CA ALA A 492 0.39 -4.95 -10.81
C ALA A 492 -0.98 -5.44 -11.32
N MET A 493 -1.37 -6.70 -11.06
CA MET A 493 -2.72 -7.20 -11.33
C MET A 493 -3.78 -6.44 -10.54
N GLY A 494 -3.52 -6.18 -9.26
CA GLY A 494 -4.39 -5.40 -8.39
C GLY A 494 -4.59 -3.97 -8.87
N VAL A 495 -3.51 -3.31 -9.31
CA VAL A 495 -3.58 -2.02 -10.02
C VAL A 495 -4.46 -2.14 -11.28
N ALA A 496 -4.32 -3.21 -12.06
CA ALA A 496 -5.09 -3.42 -13.29
C ALA A 496 -6.61 -3.59 -13.10
N VAL A 497 -7.04 -4.13 -11.95
CA VAL A 497 -8.45 -4.40 -11.62
C VAL A 497 -9.08 -3.37 -10.68
N SER A 498 -8.31 -2.35 -10.30
CA SER A 498 -8.78 -1.30 -9.39
C SER A 498 -9.80 -0.38 -10.05
N ASN A 499 -10.72 0.13 -9.24
CA ASN A 499 -11.69 1.14 -9.67
C ASN A 499 -11.08 2.54 -9.54
N VAL A 500 -11.67 3.53 -10.22
CA VAL A 500 -11.43 4.94 -9.90
C VAL A 500 -12.19 5.24 -8.62
N VAL A 501 -11.52 5.87 -7.65
CA VAL A 501 -12.14 6.21 -6.36
C VAL A 501 -11.81 7.65 -6.03
N ARG A 502 -12.86 8.40 -5.71
CA ARG A 502 -12.81 9.81 -5.32
C ARG A 502 -13.43 9.98 -3.96
N VAL A 503 -12.73 10.66 -3.07
CA VAL A 503 -13.18 10.89 -1.70
C VAL A 503 -13.47 12.36 -1.52
N PHE A 504 -14.69 12.69 -1.11
CA PHE A 504 -15.13 14.04 -0.80
C PHE A 504 -15.57 14.10 0.66
N GLU A 505 -15.05 15.07 1.40
CA GLU A 505 -15.29 15.21 2.84
C GLU A 505 -15.69 16.64 3.19
N GLN A 506 -16.62 16.77 4.13
CA GLN A 506 -17.01 18.05 4.70
C GLN A 506 -17.15 17.93 6.21
N THR A 507 -16.46 18.82 6.93
CA THR A 507 -16.58 18.91 8.39
C THR A 507 -17.79 19.77 8.75
N GLN A 508 -18.78 19.17 9.38
CA GLN A 508 -19.96 19.85 9.91
C GLN A 508 -20.40 19.15 11.20
N ILE A 509 -20.38 19.89 12.31
CA ILE A 509 -20.70 19.34 13.63
C ILE A 509 -22.21 19.35 13.83
N MET A 510 -22.80 18.18 14.11
CA MET A 510 -24.21 18.04 14.50
C MET A 510 -24.32 17.29 15.82
N TYR A 511 -25.29 17.69 16.65
CA TYR A 511 -25.56 17.06 17.94
C TYR A 511 -26.88 16.29 17.86
N GLU A 512 -26.95 15.13 18.49
CA GLU A 512 -28.19 14.37 18.59
C GLU A 512 -29.27 15.14 19.38
N PRO A 513 -30.56 15.12 18.97
CA PRO A 513 -31.16 14.37 17.87
C PRO A 513 -30.81 14.93 16.48
N PHE A 514 -30.42 14.04 15.56
CA PHE A 514 -30.08 14.41 14.20
C PHE A 514 -31.33 14.66 13.35
N GLY A 515 -31.37 15.81 12.68
CA GLY A 515 -32.39 16.10 11.67
C GLY A 515 -32.06 15.41 10.35
N HIS A 516 -32.89 14.45 9.93
CA HIS A 516 -32.69 13.70 8.68
C HIS A 516 -32.57 14.60 7.43
N GLU A 517 -33.32 15.71 7.37
CA GLU A 517 -33.21 16.68 6.28
C GLU A 517 -31.82 17.35 6.23
N ALA A 518 -31.28 17.74 7.38
CA ALA A 518 -29.97 18.37 7.47
C ALA A 518 -28.83 17.41 7.09
N VAL A 519 -28.92 16.16 7.54
CA VAL A 519 -27.98 15.09 7.16
C VAL A 519 -28.06 14.78 5.67
N THR A 520 -29.27 14.73 5.10
CA THR A 520 -29.48 14.49 3.66
C THR A 520 -28.89 15.62 2.81
N GLU A 521 -29.07 16.89 3.23
CA GLU A 521 -28.52 18.04 2.51
C GLU A 521 -26.98 18.06 2.54
N ALA A 522 -26.37 17.68 3.66
CA ALA A 522 -24.91 17.56 3.76
C ALA A 522 -24.34 16.57 2.71
N TYR A 523 -25.03 15.43 2.50
CA TYR A 523 -24.63 14.48 1.46
C TYR A 523 -24.89 14.97 0.04
N ARG A 524 -26.01 15.67 -0.21
CA ARG A 524 -26.39 16.11 -1.57
C ARG A 524 -25.28 16.91 -2.25
N MET A 525 -24.62 17.82 -1.52
CA MET A 525 -23.51 18.62 -2.06
C MET A 525 -22.30 17.75 -2.42
N LEU A 526 -21.91 16.83 -1.54
CA LEU A 526 -20.77 15.93 -1.76
C LEU A 526 -21.03 14.93 -2.89
N GLU A 527 -22.25 14.42 -3.00
CA GLU A 527 -22.67 13.52 -4.08
C GLU A 527 -22.65 14.23 -5.44
N ALA A 528 -23.07 15.50 -5.51
CA ALA A 528 -23.01 16.27 -6.74
C ALA A 528 -21.56 16.49 -7.20
N GLN A 529 -20.63 16.74 -6.27
CA GLN A 529 -19.19 16.83 -6.58
C GLN A 529 -18.64 15.50 -7.09
N ALA A 530 -18.96 14.39 -6.41
CA ALA A 530 -18.51 13.06 -6.81
C ALA A 530 -19.02 12.65 -8.19
N LEU A 531 -20.29 12.90 -8.49
CA LEU A 531 -20.88 12.60 -9.79
C LEU A 531 -20.30 13.48 -10.90
N GLY A 532 -20.07 14.77 -10.62
CA GLY A 532 -19.46 15.70 -11.57
C GLY A 532 -18.06 15.25 -11.99
N ASP A 533 -17.21 14.96 -11.00
CA ASP A 533 -15.83 14.51 -11.23
C ASP A 533 -15.77 13.17 -11.99
N LEU A 534 -16.58 12.18 -11.60
CA LEU A 534 -16.63 10.89 -12.31
C LEU A 534 -17.17 11.03 -13.75
N THR A 535 -18.10 11.94 -14.00
CA THR A 535 -18.62 12.22 -15.35
C THR A 535 -17.54 12.83 -16.24
N GLU A 536 -16.73 13.76 -15.72
CA GLU A 536 -15.60 14.35 -16.45
C GLU A 536 -14.54 13.30 -16.81
N GLN A 537 -14.39 12.27 -15.98
CA GLN A 537 -13.52 11.12 -16.23
C GLN A 537 -14.15 10.05 -17.17
N GLY A 538 -15.36 10.29 -17.67
CA GLY A 538 -16.02 9.44 -18.66
C GLY A 538 -16.84 8.28 -18.09
N PHE A 539 -17.13 8.26 -16.78
CA PHE A 539 -18.00 7.24 -16.18
C PHE A 539 -19.48 7.63 -16.33
N GLY A 540 -20.28 6.71 -16.86
CA GLY A 540 -21.74 6.86 -16.94
C GLY A 540 -22.43 6.56 -15.61
N PRO A 541 -23.74 6.86 -15.48
CA PRO A 541 -24.52 6.54 -14.29
C PRO A 541 -24.56 5.05 -13.95
N GLU A 542 -24.56 4.15 -14.96
CA GLU A 542 -24.51 2.70 -14.72
C GLU A 542 -23.19 2.18 -14.15
N ASP A 543 -22.10 2.91 -14.40
CA ASP A 543 -20.75 2.56 -13.96
C ASP A 543 -20.34 3.30 -12.68
N THR A 544 -21.25 4.08 -12.09
CA THR A 544 -20.98 4.90 -10.92
C THR A 544 -21.67 4.35 -9.68
N GLU A 545 -20.91 4.24 -8.59
CA GLU A 545 -21.41 3.88 -7.26
C GLU A 545 -21.03 4.97 -6.25
N LEU A 546 -21.99 5.37 -5.41
CA LEU A 546 -21.77 6.32 -4.31
C LEU A 546 -21.90 5.59 -2.98
N ARG A 547 -20.92 5.77 -2.10
CA ARG A 547 -20.94 5.28 -0.72
C ARG A 547 -20.86 6.43 0.27
N ARG A 548 -21.71 6.41 1.29
CA ARG A 548 -21.78 7.45 2.31
C ARG A 548 -21.22 6.95 3.62
N PHE A 549 -20.46 7.81 4.29
CA PHE A 549 -19.94 7.56 5.62
C PHE A 549 -20.11 8.81 6.48
N VAL A 550 -20.16 8.62 7.79
CA VAL A 550 -20.16 9.70 8.77
C VAL A 550 -19.19 9.38 9.89
N SER A 551 -18.43 10.37 10.34
CA SER A 551 -17.57 10.25 11.52
C SER A 551 -18.34 10.70 12.76
N MET A 552 -18.52 9.79 13.70
CA MET A 552 -19.31 9.99 14.92
C MET A 552 -18.45 9.80 16.18
N GLN A 553 -18.80 10.48 17.26
CA GLN A 553 -18.14 10.30 18.56
C GLN A 553 -19.14 10.54 19.71
N TYR A 554 -18.85 10.01 20.90
CA TYR A 554 -19.56 10.45 22.10
C TYR A 554 -19.12 11.86 22.49
N GLY A 555 -19.98 12.58 23.22
CA GLY A 555 -19.62 13.87 23.78
C GLY A 555 -18.36 13.80 24.64
N TYR A 556 -17.60 14.89 24.67
CA TYR A 556 -16.30 15.01 25.36
C TYR A 556 -15.17 14.12 24.84
N GLN A 557 -15.42 13.28 23.84
CA GLN A 557 -14.38 12.51 23.17
C GLN A 557 -13.75 13.31 22.03
N VAL A 558 -12.57 12.84 21.61
CA VAL A 558 -11.81 13.37 20.48
C VAL A 558 -11.56 12.31 19.40
N HIS A 559 -11.88 11.05 19.69
CA HIS A 559 -11.73 9.94 18.77
C HIS A 559 -13.06 9.65 18.09
N GLN A 560 -13.00 9.51 16.78
CA GLN A 560 -14.16 9.33 15.93
C GLN A 560 -14.22 7.89 15.43
N VAL A 561 -15.42 7.34 15.35
CA VAL A 561 -15.73 6.08 14.70
C VAL A 561 -16.48 6.39 13.42
N GLU A 562 -16.03 5.78 12.33
CA GLU A 562 -16.66 5.92 11.04
C GLU A 562 -17.80 4.92 10.89
N VAL A 563 -18.96 5.40 10.45
CA VAL A 563 -20.18 4.63 10.33
C VAL A 563 -20.69 4.74 8.89
N PRO A 564 -20.92 3.61 8.20
CA PRO A 564 -21.54 3.64 6.88
C PRO A 564 -22.97 4.14 6.96
N VAL A 565 -23.40 4.93 5.97
CA VAL A 565 -24.75 5.49 5.91
C VAL A 565 -25.43 5.00 4.64
N LYS A 566 -26.70 4.66 4.77
CA LYS A 566 -27.56 4.25 3.65
C LYS A 566 -27.67 5.35 2.58
N SER A 567 -27.69 4.94 1.32
CA SER A 567 -27.91 5.83 0.17
C SER A 567 -29.39 6.22 0.01
N GLY A 568 -29.65 7.36 -0.64
CA GLY A 568 -31.01 7.88 -0.88
C GLY A 568 -31.53 8.80 0.24
N ASP A 569 -32.82 9.11 0.22
CA ASP A 569 -33.43 9.98 1.24
C ASP A 569 -33.49 9.27 2.60
N LEU A 570 -33.03 9.96 3.65
CA LEU A 570 -32.99 9.44 5.02
C LEU A 570 -34.27 9.79 5.77
N THR A 571 -34.70 8.89 6.64
CA THR A 571 -35.87 9.05 7.52
C THR A 571 -35.46 9.21 8.99
N GLY A 572 -36.41 9.53 9.86
CA GLY A 572 -36.17 9.56 11.31
C GLY A 572 -35.78 8.19 11.89
N GLU A 573 -36.24 7.08 11.29
CA GLU A 573 -35.86 5.72 11.69
C GLU A 573 -34.41 5.42 11.29
N ASP A 574 -33.98 5.86 10.11
CA ASP A 574 -32.58 5.71 9.67
C ASP A 574 -31.61 6.45 10.61
N MET A 575 -32.01 7.57 11.23
CA MET A 575 -31.19 8.27 12.24
C MET A 575 -31.05 7.51 13.55
N GLN A 576 -32.08 6.76 13.96
CA GLN A 576 -31.99 5.89 15.14
C GLN A 576 -31.08 4.69 14.85
N GLN A 577 -31.20 4.12 13.65
CA GLN A 577 -30.33 3.02 13.21
C GLN A 577 -28.87 3.48 13.14
N LEU A 578 -28.60 4.67 12.59
CA LEU A 578 -27.26 5.24 12.52
C LEU A 578 -26.58 5.34 13.90
N VAL A 579 -27.33 5.73 14.92
CA VAL A 579 -26.84 5.76 16.31
C VAL A 579 -26.55 4.36 16.83
N ALA A 580 -27.45 3.39 16.59
CA ALA A 580 -27.24 2.01 17.03
C ALA A 580 -26.04 1.34 16.33
N ASP A 581 -25.83 1.65 15.04
CA ASP A 581 -24.68 1.18 14.26
C ASP A 581 -23.38 1.78 14.81
N PHE A 582 -23.39 3.07 15.15
CA PHE A 582 -22.28 3.73 15.84
C PHE A 582 -21.92 3.02 17.15
N GLU A 583 -22.89 2.77 18.03
CA GLU A 583 -22.65 2.12 19.33
C GLU A 583 -22.05 0.71 19.14
N THR A 584 -22.60 -0.05 18.18
CA THR A 584 -22.13 -1.40 17.85
C THR A 584 -20.68 -1.40 17.34
N LEU A 585 -20.37 -0.50 16.40
CA LEU A 585 -19.02 -0.36 15.85
C LEU A 585 -18.03 0.13 16.91
N TYR A 586 -18.46 1.05 17.77
CA TYR A 586 -17.65 1.52 18.90
C TYR A 586 -17.30 0.39 19.85
N GLU A 587 -18.27 -0.43 20.26
CA GLU A 587 -18.03 -1.57 21.15
C GLU A 587 -17.20 -2.67 20.50
N ARG A 588 -17.33 -2.88 19.17
CA ARG A 588 -16.47 -3.80 18.42
C ARG A 588 -15.01 -3.34 18.48
N GLN A 589 -14.76 -2.04 18.33
CA GLN A 589 -13.41 -1.48 18.29
C GLN A 589 -12.76 -1.34 19.68
N TYR A 590 -13.51 -0.92 20.69
CA TYR A 590 -12.96 -0.58 22.03
C TYR A 590 -13.34 -1.58 23.13
N GLY A 591 -14.19 -2.56 22.83
CA GLY A 591 -14.69 -3.55 23.76
C GLY A 591 -16.12 -3.27 24.24
N ARG A 592 -16.81 -4.35 24.57
CA ARG A 592 -18.20 -4.30 25.06
C ARG A 592 -18.32 -3.47 26.33
N GLY A 593 -19.26 -2.53 26.37
CA GLY A 593 -19.47 -1.60 27.49
C GLY A 593 -18.52 -0.41 27.53
N ALA A 594 -17.70 -0.19 26.50
CA ALA A 594 -16.83 0.99 26.41
C ALA A 594 -17.58 2.28 25.96
N GLY A 595 -18.82 2.14 25.46
CA GLY A 595 -19.63 3.29 25.01
C GLY A 595 -20.06 4.21 26.14
N PHE A 596 -20.25 5.51 25.85
CA PHE A 596 -20.67 6.51 26.84
C PHE A 596 -21.88 7.34 26.36
N ARG A 597 -23.02 6.67 26.25
CA ARG A 597 -24.27 7.21 25.70
C ARG A 597 -24.76 8.47 26.44
N GLU A 598 -24.53 8.57 27.74
CA GLU A 598 -24.95 9.70 28.58
C GLU A 598 -24.24 11.02 28.22
N ALA A 599 -23.09 10.98 27.55
CA ALA A 599 -22.43 12.18 27.02
C ALA A 599 -23.09 12.74 25.75
N GLY A 600 -24.07 12.03 25.19
CA GLY A 600 -24.65 12.31 23.88
C GLY A 600 -23.74 11.87 22.73
N VAL A 601 -24.27 11.91 21.51
CA VAL A 601 -23.55 11.54 20.29
C VAL A 601 -23.48 12.74 19.35
N GLN A 602 -22.34 12.87 18.67
CA GLN A 602 -22.05 13.97 17.76
C GLN A 602 -21.58 13.41 16.42
N ILE A 603 -22.08 14.00 15.33
CA ILE A 603 -21.50 13.87 14.00
C ILE A 603 -20.47 14.97 13.82
N ILE A 604 -19.30 14.65 13.28
CA ILE A 604 -18.21 15.61 13.06
C ILE A 604 -17.93 15.85 11.57
N ASN A 605 -17.98 14.81 10.75
CA ASN A 605 -17.60 14.88 9.35
C ASN A 605 -18.48 13.96 8.49
N PHE A 606 -18.87 14.46 7.32
CA PHE A 606 -19.59 13.73 6.27
C PHE A 606 -18.62 13.37 5.15
N ARG A 607 -18.69 12.13 4.67
CA ARG A 607 -17.87 11.65 3.56
C ARG A 607 -18.70 10.94 2.50
N VAL A 608 -18.39 11.23 1.24
CA VAL A 608 -18.86 10.46 0.09
C VAL A 608 -17.66 9.89 -0.65
N GLU A 609 -17.70 8.60 -0.92
CA GLU A 609 -16.81 7.95 -1.88
C GLU A 609 -17.56 7.78 -3.21
N GLY A 610 -17.07 8.43 -4.26
CA GLY A 610 -17.48 8.19 -5.63
C GLY A 610 -16.60 7.12 -6.27
N ILE A 611 -17.22 6.05 -6.77
CA ILE A 611 -16.53 4.91 -7.36
C ILE A 611 -16.92 4.80 -8.82
N GLY A 612 -15.95 5.03 -9.71
CA GLY A 612 -16.06 4.73 -11.14
C GLY A 612 -15.63 3.28 -11.37
N ARG A 613 -16.60 2.40 -11.67
CA ARG A 613 -16.36 0.98 -11.89
C ARG A 613 -15.61 0.77 -13.19
N THR A 614 -14.43 0.19 -13.08
CA THR A 614 -13.65 -0.18 -14.25
C THR A 614 -14.14 -1.51 -14.80
N SER A 615 -14.13 -1.67 -16.12
CA SER A 615 -14.36 -2.97 -16.76
C SER A 615 -13.28 -3.97 -16.31
N LYS A 616 -13.62 -4.81 -15.34
CA LYS A 616 -12.69 -5.82 -14.82
C LYS A 616 -12.55 -7.00 -15.81
N PRO A 617 -11.37 -7.64 -15.89
CA PRO A 617 -11.24 -8.89 -16.61
C PRO A 617 -12.21 -9.92 -16.06
N ARG A 618 -12.93 -10.61 -16.95
CA ARG A 618 -13.63 -11.83 -16.56
C ARG A 618 -12.59 -12.93 -16.44
N LEU A 619 -12.24 -13.31 -15.21
CA LEU A 619 -11.42 -14.50 -14.97
C LEU A 619 -12.12 -15.71 -15.60
N LYS A 620 -11.44 -16.35 -16.56
CA LYS A 620 -11.96 -17.56 -17.21
C LYS A 620 -11.82 -18.72 -16.24
N SER A 621 -12.92 -19.36 -15.88
CA SER A 621 -12.86 -20.60 -15.13
C SER A 621 -12.45 -21.75 -16.06
N ALA A 622 -11.85 -22.81 -15.52
CA ALA A 622 -11.58 -24.02 -16.30
C ALA A 622 -12.86 -24.72 -16.79
N ARG A 623 -14.02 -24.41 -16.20
CA ARG A 623 -15.32 -24.85 -16.71
C ARG A 623 -15.67 -24.18 -18.05
N ASP A 624 -15.23 -22.94 -18.24
CA ASP A 624 -15.43 -22.19 -19.50
C ASP A 624 -14.51 -22.68 -20.63
N SER A 625 -13.36 -23.27 -20.31
CA SER A 625 -12.35 -23.71 -21.29
C SER A 625 -12.56 -25.14 -21.81
N GLY A 626 -13.40 -25.95 -21.15
CA GLY A 626 -13.74 -27.32 -21.58
C GLY A 626 -12.57 -28.31 -21.60
N LYS A 627 -11.39 -27.91 -21.12
CA LYS A 627 -10.16 -28.71 -21.15
C LYS A 627 -9.93 -29.35 -19.78
N THR A 628 -10.23 -30.63 -19.67
CA THR A 628 -9.66 -31.50 -18.62
C THR A 628 -8.39 -32.13 -19.18
N GLN A 629 -7.24 -31.51 -18.94
CA GLN A 629 -5.97 -32.16 -19.25
C GLN A 629 -5.64 -33.21 -18.17
N PRO A 630 -5.10 -34.39 -18.55
CA PRO A 630 -4.70 -35.42 -17.61
C PRO A 630 -3.64 -34.87 -16.65
N ALA A 631 -3.66 -35.37 -15.40
CA ALA A 631 -2.73 -34.96 -14.35
C ALA A 631 -1.28 -35.14 -14.80
N SER A 632 -0.49 -34.06 -14.73
CA SER A 632 0.96 -34.12 -14.90
C SER A 632 1.59 -34.88 -13.73
N SER A 633 2.53 -35.78 -14.03
CA SER A 633 3.38 -36.40 -13.01
C SER A 633 4.44 -35.41 -12.53
N ALA A 634 4.92 -35.57 -11.29
CA ALA A 634 6.09 -34.81 -10.82
C ALA A 634 7.22 -34.89 -11.87
N GLN A 635 7.76 -33.74 -12.25
CA GLN A 635 8.73 -33.65 -13.34
C GLN A 635 10.12 -34.09 -12.88
N GLU A 636 10.47 -33.75 -11.64
CA GLU A 636 11.76 -34.04 -11.06
C GLU A 636 11.66 -34.25 -9.54
N GLN A 637 12.73 -34.80 -8.96
CA GLN A 637 12.94 -34.82 -7.52
C GLN A 637 14.12 -33.93 -7.17
N ARG A 638 13.96 -33.12 -6.13
CA ARG A 638 15.02 -32.27 -5.58
C ARG A 638 15.23 -32.60 -4.11
N ASP A 639 16.49 -32.58 -3.68
CA ASP A 639 16.84 -32.67 -2.26
C ASP A 639 16.42 -31.38 -1.55
N VAL A 640 15.48 -31.51 -0.62
CA VAL A 640 14.94 -30.40 0.19
C VAL A 640 15.09 -30.74 1.67
N TYR A 641 15.56 -29.78 2.46
CA TYR A 641 15.61 -29.92 3.92
C TYR A 641 14.28 -29.51 4.53
N TRP A 642 13.70 -30.40 5.34
CA TRP A 642 12.42 -30.16 6.01
C TRP A 642 12.64 -29.95 7.51
N PRO A 643 12.52 -28.71 8.03
CA PRO A 643 12.76 -28.40 9.44
C PRO A 643 11.91 -29.24 10.42
N GLU A 644 10.68 -29.61 10.03
CA GLU A 644 9.78 -30.44 10.84
C GLU A 644 10.33 -31.84 11.10
N ARG A 645 11.13 -32.36 10.17
CA ARG A 645 11.72 -33.71 10.24
C ARG A 645 13.22 -33.68 10.52
N LYS A 646 13.86 -32.53 10.37
CA LYS A 646 15.31 -32.31 10.51
C LYS A 646 16.14 -33.19 9.57
N GLU A 647 15.63 -33.44 8.37
CA GLU A 647 16.27 -34.28 7.36
C GLU A 647 16.18 -33.66 5.97
N VAL A 648 17.17 -33.98 5.14
CA VAL A 648 17.13 -33.72 3.69
C VAL A 648 16.47 -34.92 3.03
N MET A 649 15.46 -34.66 2.18
CA MET A 649 14.72 -35.70 1.49
C MET A 649 14.57 -35.38 0.00
N PRO A 650 14.63 -36.39 -0.88
CA PRO A 650 14.14 -36.27 -2.24
C PRO A 650 12.65 -35.89 -2.20
N THR A 651 12.34 -34.74 -2.78
CA THR A 651 11.02 -34.11 -2.75
C THR A 651 10.53 -33.92 -4.17
N ASP A 652 9.28 -34.28 -4.43
CA ASP A 652 8.66 -34.13 -5.74
C ASP A 652 8.47 -32.65 -6.09
N VAL A 653 8.90 -32.27 -7.29
CA VAL A 653 8.78 -30.92 -7.84
C VAL A 653 7.81 -30.94 -9.02
N TYR A 654 6.87 -30.02 -8.98
CA TYR A 654 5.86 -29.81 -10.02
C TYR A 654 6.06 -28.46 -10.69
N ARG A 655 5.79 -28.38 -12.00
CA ARG A 655 5.64 -27.09 -12.69
C ARG A 655 4.20 -26.63 -12.55
N GLY A 656 3.99 -25.39 -12.11
CA GLY A 656 2.67 -24.80 -11.95
C GLY A 656 1.85 -24.83 -13.24
N GLU A 657 2.47 -24.50 -14.37
CA GLU A 657 1.87 -24.53 -15.72
C GLU A 657 1.33 -25.90 -16.15
N ASP A 658 1.84 -26.98 -15.56
CA ASP A 658 1.41 -28.35 -15.85
C ASP A 658 0.28 -28.83 -14.92
N LEU A 659 -0.02 -28.08 -13.86
CA LEU A 659 -1.06 -28.44 -12.92
C LEU A 659 -2.43 -28.02 -13.46
N SER A 660 -3.27 -29.01 -13.77
CA SER A 660 -4.65 -28.76 -14.18
C SER A 660 -5.57 -28.52 -12.99
N VAL A 661 -6.69 -27.83 -13.25
CA VAL A 661 -7.74 -27.59 -12.25
C VAL A 661 -8.21 -28.89 -11.60
N GLY A 662 -8.32 -28.86 -10.28
CA GLY A 662 -8.69 -30.00 -9.44
C GLY A 662 -7.52 -30.93 -9.09
N HIS A 663 -6.32 -30.72 -9.65
CA HIS A 663 -5.14 -31.50 -9.28
C HIS A 663 -4.78 -31.22 -7.82
N ALA A 664 -4.65 -32.28 -7.04
CA ALA A 664 -4.19 -32.24 -5.65
C ALA A 664 -2.75 -32.74 -5.52
N VAL A 665 -1.91 -31.98 -4.85
CA VAL A 665 -0.52 -32.30 -4.51
C VAL A 665 -0.44 -32.53 -3.00
N ARG A 666 0.18 -33.63 -2.56
CA ARG A 666 0.39 -33.91 -1.13
C ARG A 666 1.81 -33.56 -0.73
N GLY A 667 1.97 -32.83 0.36
CA GLY A 667 3.30 -32.49 0.91
C GLY A 667 4.00 -33.70 1.54
N PRO A 668 5.35 -33.72 1.62
CA PRO A 668 6.26 -32.66 1.17
C PRO A 668 6.38 -32.56 -0.36
N ALA A 669 6.19 -31.37 -0.91
CA ALA A 669 6.30 -31.11 -2.34
C ALA A 669 6.66 -29.64 -2.60
N VAL A 670 7.20 -29.35 -3.79
CA VAL A 670 7.42 -27.98 -4.26
C VAL A 670 6.70 -27.77 -5.58
N ILE A 671 5.99 -26.65 -5.72
CA ILE A 671 5.37 -26.23 -6.99
C ILE A 671 6.09 -24.98 -7.48
N GLU A 672 6.76 -25.09 -8.62
CA GLU A 672 7.50 -24.00 -9.25
C GLU A 672 6.63 -23.25 -10.25
N GLU A 673 6.43 -21.96 -9.97
CA GLU A 673 5.84 -21.00 -10.90
C GLU A 673 6.94 -20.19 -11.58
N ALA A 674 6.61 -19.47 -12.66
CA ALA A 674 7.58 -18.65 -13.40
C ALA A 674 8.30 -17.60 -12.51
N PHE A 675 7.56 -17.02 -11.55
CA PHE A 675 8.02 -15.89 -10.74
C PHE A 675 7.93 -16.12 -9.22
N THR A 676 7.54 -17.31 -8.78
CA THR A 676 7.47 -17.67 -7.36
C THR A 676 7.58 -19.18 -7.16
N THR A 677 7.56 -19.64 -5.92
CA THR A 677 7.58 -21.06 -5.59
C THR A 677 6.67 -21.33 -4.40
N VAL A 678 5.78 -22.30 -4.52
CA VAL A 678 4.87 -22.72 -3.45
C VAL A 678 5.48 -23.93 -2.74
N VAL A 679 5.76 -23.80 -1.45
CA VAL A 679 6.32 -24.89 -0.64
C VAL A 679 5.20 -25.59 0.12
N VAL A 680 4.94 -26.86 -0.19
CA VAL A 680 3.90 -27.65 0.48
C VAL A 680 4.57 -28.52 1.54
N HIS A 681 4.50 -28.12 2.81
CA HIS A 681 5.21 -28.79 3.90
C HIS A 681 4.64 -30.19 4.21
N PRO A 682 5.41 -31.05 4.91
CA PRO A 682 4.91 -32.35 5.38
C PRO A 682 3.58 -32.23 6.13
N GLY A 683 2.58 -33.02 5.72
CA GLY A 683 1.25 -33.02 6.34
C GLY A 683 0.27 -31.99 5.75
N GLN A 684 0.71 -31.14 4.82
CA GLN A 684 -0.15 -30.23 4.07
C GLN A 684 -0.58 -30.84 2.74
N SER A 685 -1.58 -30.23 2.11
CA SER A 685 -1.94 -30.53 0.72
C SER A 685 -2.22 -29.24 -0.05
N ALA A 686 -1.94 -29.25 -1.34
CA ALA A 686 -2.25 -28.17 -2.25
C ALA A 686 -3.24 -28.64 -3.31
N ARG A 687 -4.12 -27.76 -3.78
CA ARG A 687 -5.02 -28.03 -4.90
C ARG A 687 -5.16 -26.83 -5.82
N VAL A 688 -5.30 -27.08 -7.12
CA VAL A 688 -5.62 -26.03 -8.09
C VAL A 688 -7.14 -25.85 -8.15
N ASP A 689 -7.65 -24.65 -7.90
CA ASP A 689 -9.08 -24.34 -7.95
C ASP A 689 -9.57 -24.09 -9.38
N GLU A 690 -10.85 -23.75 -9.56
CA GLU A 690 -11.45 -23.56 -10.89
C GLU A 690 -10.95 -22.32 -11.64
N TYR A 691 -10.26 -21.41 -10.97
CA TYR A 691 -9.68 -20.19 -11.55
C TYR A 691 -8.17 -20.33 -11.77
N GLY A 692 -7.55 -21.42 -11.31
CA GLY A 692 -6.10 -21.63 -11.40
C GLY A 692 -5.33 -21.15 -10.16
N ASN A 693 -6.01 -20.83 -9.06
CA ASN A 693 -5.35 -20.54 -7.79
C ASN A 693 -4.83 -21.82 -7.16
N ILE A 694 -3.67 -21.76 -6.51
CA ILE A 694 -3.16 -22.86 -5.69
C ILE A 694 -3.59 -22.63 -4.25
N ILE A 695 -4.46 -23.50 -3.75
CA ILE A 695 -4.94 -23.47 -2.37
C ILE A 695 -4.15 -24.49 -1.56
N VAL A 696 -3.36 -24.04 -0.61
CA VAL A 696 -2.67 -24.90 0.37
C VAL A 696 -3.53 -25.01 1.62
N GLU A 697 -3.92 -26.23 1.96
CA GLU A 697 -4.61 -26.57 3.20
C GLU A 697 -3.57 -26.85 4.30
N VAL A 698 -3.65 -26.07 5.37
CA VAL A 698 -2.79 -26.14 6.53
C VAL A 698 -3.60 -26.79 7.66
N HIS A 699 -3.16 -27.95 8.12
CA HIS A 699 -3.84 -28.77 9.13
C HIS A 699 -3.22 -28.62 10.52
#